data_AF-A0A7V6LFE0-F1
#
_entry.id   AF-A0A7V6LFE0-F1
#
_cell.length_a   1.000
_cell.length_b   1.000
_cell.length_c   1.000
_cell.angle_alpha   90.00
_cell.angle_beta   90.00
_cell.angle_gamma   90.00
#
_symmetry.space_group_name_H-M   'P 1'
#
loop_
_entity.id
_entity.type
_entity.pdbx_description
1 polymer ?
#
loop_
_entity_poly.entity_id
_entity_poly.type
_entity_poly.pdbx_seq_one_letter_code
_entity_poly.pdbx_strand_id
1 'polypeptide(L)'
;MKKILFGVMAALTLSVVGDTLPVLGGYAGSLEFPDASLYFQPCVFAHGWNRRSATEPKFTEPKSVHLFRVNLDPKGSGESIEGRATFTSADGAVEAVWSLPTNNVPKSAGRAAVRTTFSQTLYAGGSVTADDKTVALDAGRPNRDVLRSDRVTSFALRDASGALRLKVDFRKPTEVLVREIRDWGLVVYELQFGFRGELAARFSGERPFAFREVGPVRLTAGAEWVPLAAEIEIEPGSVLDFSGMGGGSSEAPAGKHGWLVAKGNHFEFEKLPGVPQRFYGVNICGDANAPDPETARRFARNLRRIGYNMLRFHHHESCLVEGSPPGSTELNAKAMERFDALVAACVENGIYMTTDLFVSRRPISWKSLGFDRPGDVSMTEFKGLVFFNENAFSNYLAYARAFLGHVNRYTGRRLADEPALATLSFVNEGNLNGVWWSLKQLGIVDKFDEKAFAEIEARFARRVTKFLREEMKCKALTSNMNNYFWNDSAASQLVRAREFDYADDHFYVDHPRFLDRDWSLPTSCPNTNPLSGPDQGTQRLAVTRILDRPFTITEYNFAAPGRFRGVGGILTGALGARQDWSGLVRFAWTHGSHGLDRAKALGFFDMSGDPLGLAAERASICLFLRRDLDVAERTCAFVLSPAKLADPDNHKGSYANAWAMDWAAWRVKIGSLVADAAPEGVETLDVWPFNRPQAEMKAIVEKSGPDGVVIDSTAGSFTLDTPRTVGGFAESGTVKAGPFVADLDGSAATIWASTLDNEPIASSRRLLLTHLTDVQNTGTTYADEGRRILLAWGSQPHLMRAGRATVKIRLAAGAWQVWTLTPGGRRRQVVPSTYADGQLTFVADVAADPVCASYLYEIVR
;
A
#
# COMPACT_ATOMS: atom_id res chain seq x y z
N MET A 1 -50.99 -33.20 -1.84
CA MET A 1 -50.32 -33.83 -0.68
C MET A 1 -49.07 -34.52 -1.21
N LYS A 2 -47.80 -34.27 -0.89
CA LYS A 2 -47.00 -33.47 0.08
C LYS A 2 -45.67 -33.16 -0.67
N LYS A 3 -45.24 -31.90 -0.89
CA LYS A 3 -44.25 -31.09 -0.13
C LYS A 3 -43.17 -31.87 0.64
N ILE A 4 -41.92 -31.38 0.50
CA ILE A 4 -40.70 -31.38 1.38
C ILE A 4 -39.48 -31.75 0.50
N LEU A 5 -38.31 -31.12 0.46
CA LEU A 5 -37.70 -29.86 0.94
C LEU A 5 -36.22 -29.98 0.49
N PHE A 6 -35.65 -28.97 -0.18
CA PHE A 6 -34.23 -28.53 -0.17
C PHE A 6 -33.88 -27.82 -1.49
N GLY A 7 -33.84 -26.49 -1.41
CA GLY A 7 -33.56 -25.59 -2.54
C GLY A 7 -33.98 -24.17 -2.21
N VAL A 8 -33.61 -23.65 -1.03
CA VAL A 8 -33.83 -22.26 -0.61
C VAL A 8 -32.67 -21.84 0.28
N MET A 9 -31.80 -20.97 -0.24
CA MET A 9 -30.94 -19.96 0.41
C MET A 9 -29.67 -19.73 -0.41
N ALA A 10 -29.82 -19.22 -1.64
CA ALA A 10 -28.76 -18.58 -2.44
C ALA A 10 -29.37 -17.92 -3.70
N ALA A 11 -30.35 -17.02 -3.51
CA ALA A 11 -30.87 -16.11 -4.54
C ALA A 11 -32.03 -15.26 -3.96
N LEU A 12 -31.70 -14.36 -3.04
CA LEU A 12 -32.42 -13.11 -2.83
C LEU A 12 -31.33 -12.06 -3.05
N THR A 13 -31.22 -11.34 -4.15
CA THR A 13 -32.21 -10.86 -5.13
C THR A 13 -31.47 -10.55 -6.43
N LEU A 14 -31.63 -11.36 -7.47
CA LEU A 14 -31.17 -11.05 -8.83
C LEU A 14 -32.07 -11.76 -9.86
N SER A 15 -33.37 -11.46 -9.79
CA SER A 15 -34.31 -11.65 -10.89
C SER A 15 -35.58 -10.80 -10.70
N VAL A 16 -35.38 -9.49 -10.57
CA VAL A 16 -36.24 -8.44 -11.13
C VAL A 16 -35.24 -7.36 -11.52
N VAL A 17 -35.15 -6.98 -12.80
CA VAL A 17 -34.43 -5.76 -13.17
C VAL A 17 -35.16 -4.62 -12.46
N GLY A 18 -34.59 -4.15 -11.35
CA GLY A 18 -35.28 -3.32 -10.38
C GLY A 18 -35.65 -1.96 -10.97
N ASP A 19 -36.91 -1.58 -10.81
CA ASP A 19 -37.44 -0.25 -11.15
C ASP A 19 -36.83 0.89 -10.31
N THR A 20 -35.95 0.58 -9.35
CA THR A 20 -35.36 1.56 -8.43
C THR A 20 -33.86 1.35 -8.20
N LEU A 21 -33.18 2.42 -7.76
CA LEU A 21 -31.77 2.43 -7.36
C LEU A 21 -31.66 2.64 -5.84
N PRO A 22 -30.91 1.82 -5.08
CA PRO A 22 -30.71 2.02 -3.65
C PRO A 22 -30.00 3.35 -3.32
N VAL A 23 -30.45 4.02 -2.26
CA VAL A 23 -29.75 5.14 -1.62
C VAL A 23 -29.71 4.88 -0.11
N LEU A 24 -28.53 4.99 0.50
CA LEU A 24 -28.33 4.60 1.89
C LEU A 24 -27.98 5.83 2.74
N GLY A 25 -28.77 6.09 3.78
CA GLY A 25 -28.46 7.08 4.82
C GLY A 25 -27.83 6.40 6.04
N GLY A 26 -26.91 7.07 6.72
CA GLY A 26 -26.31 6.50 7.92
C GLY A 26 -25.20 7.34 8.53
N TYR A 27 -24.16 6.65 8.99
CA TYR A 27 -23.04 7.15 9.79
C TYR A 27 -22.69 8.63 9.57
N ALA A 28 -22.71 9.41 10.65
CA ALA A 28 -22.26 10.81 10.65
C ALA A 28 -22.97 11.71 9.62
N GLY A 29 -24.25 11.44 9.35
CA GLY A 29 -25.04 12.19 8.38
C GLY A 29 -24.56 12.01 6.95
N SER A 30 -24.12 10.80 6.62
CA SER A 30 -23.68 10.45 5.28
C SER A 30 -24.82 9.93 4.39
N LEU A 31 -24.65 10.09 3.08
CA LEU A 31 -25.58 9.60 2.06
C LEU A 31 -24.80 8.87 0.96
N GLU A 32 -25.10 7.61 0.72
CA GLU A 32 -24.44 6.74 -0.25
C GLU A 32 -25.34 6.44 -1.45
N PHE A 33 -24.74 6.46 -2.64
CA PHE A 33 -25.34 6.05 -3.90
C PHE A 33 -24.49 4.91 -4.48
N PRO A 34 -24.75 3.64 -4.09
CA PRO A 34 -23.90 2.50 -4.45
C PRO A 34 -23.72 2.32 -5.96
N ASP A 35 -24.79 2.44 -6.75
CA ASP A 35 -24.74 2.32 -8.22
C ASP A 35 -23.87 3.38 -8.91
N ALA A 36 -23.67 4.53 -8.26
CA ALA A 36 -22.81 5.61 -8.74
C ALA A 36 -21.44 5.61 -8.03
N SER A 37 -21.20 4.70 -7.09
CA SER A 37 -20.01 4.70 -6.22
C SER A 37 -19.75 6.06 -5.56
N LEU A 38 -20.81 6.74 -5.10
CA LEU A 38 -20.71 8.05 -4.42
C LEU A 38 -21.02 7.90 -2.93
N TYR A 39 -20.19 8.53 -2.09
CA TYR A 39 -20.42 8.65 -0.66
C TYR A 39 -20.27 10.09 -0.20
N PHE A 40 -21.42 10.74 0.02
CA PHE A 40 -21.48 12.10 0.52
C PHE A 40 -21.30 12.11 2.03
N GLN A 41 -20.28 12.81 2.50
CA GLN A 41 -19.98 12.98 3.91
C GLN A 41 -19.83 14.47 4.24
N PRO A 42 -20.43 14.97 5.34
CA PRO A 42 -20.16 16.32 5.81
C PRO A 42 -18.69 16.50 6.20
N CYS A 43 -18.14 17.68 5.96
CA CYS A 43 -16.76 18.02 6.32
C CYS A 43 -16.59 19.52 6.57
N VAL A 44 -15.50 19.88 7.25
CA VAL A 44 -15.05 21.26 7.44
C VAL A 44 -13.59 21.39 7.02
N PHE A 45 -13.29 22.39 6.20
CA PHE A 45 -11.93 22.81 5.87
C PHE A 45 -11.46 23.78 6.96
N ALA A 46 -10.58 23.30 7.85
CA ALA A 46 -10.00 24.10 8.92
C ALA A 46 -8.91 25.06 8.40
N HIS A 47 -8.37 25.92 9.27
CA HIS A 47 -7.27 26.82 8.93
C HIS A 47 -6.10 26.07 8.26
N GLY A 48 -5.54 26.66 7.19
CA GLY A 48 -4.56 25.99 6.33
C GLY A 48 -5.15 25.02 5.30
N TRP A 49 -6.48 25.05 5.08
CA TRP A 49 -7.20 24.19 4.13
C TRP A 49 -7.14 22.68 4.44
N ASN A 50 -6.88 22.33 5.70
CA ASN A 50 -6.90 20.95 6.16
C ASN A 50 -8.34 20.45 6.28
N ARG A 51 -8.71 19.46 5.46
CA ARG A 51 -10.04 18.83 5.49
C ARG A 51 -10.21 18.00 6.76
N ARG A 52 -11.36 18.15 7.42
CA ARG A 52 -11.83 17.35 8.55
C ARG A 52 -13.19 16.75 8.24
N SER A 53 -13.29 15.43 8.25
CA SER A 53 -14.53 14.72 7.95
C SER A 53 -15.41 14.61 9.19
N ALA A 54 -16.72 14.52 8.97
CA ALA A 54 -17.68 14.27 10.03
C ALA A 54 -17.60 12.82 10.53
N THR A 55 -17.66 12.66 11.84
CA THR A 55 -17.72 11.38 12.54
C THR A 55 -18.91 11.35 13.47
N GLU A 56 -19.29 10.14 13.87
CA GLU A 56 -20.31 9.91 14.88
C GLU A 56 -19.73 9.00 15.96
N PRO A 57 -19.40 9.54 17.16
CA PRO A 57 -18.73 8.78 18.21
C PRO A 57 -19.53 7.56 18.72
N LYS A 58 -20.85 7.54 18.53
CA LYS A 58 -21.75 6.45 18.96
C LYS A 58 -22.77 6.11 17.89
N PHE A 59 -22.31 5.42 16.85
CA PHE A 59 -23.16 4.85 15.81
C PHE A 59 -23.44 3.37 16.11
N THR A 60 -24.68 3.05 16.48
CA THR A 60 -25.09 1.70 16.94
C THR A 60 -26.32 1.19 16.23
N GLU A 61 -27.20 2.07 15.78
CA GLU A 61 -28.43 1.77 15.07
C GLU A 61 -28.73 2.88 14.05
N PRO A 62 -29.52 2.60 13.00
CA PRO A 62 -29.98 3.63 12.07
C PRO A 62 -30.84 4.68 12.79
N LYS A 63 -30.73 5.95 12.39
CA LYS A 63 -31.43 7.08 13.01
C LYS A 63 -32.14 7.90 11.94
N SER A 64 -33.27 8.52 12.27
CA SER A 64 -33.95 9.48 11.37
C SER A 64 -33.34 10.89 11.40
N VAL A 65 -32.60 11.20 12.47
CA VAL A 65 -31.79 12.41 12.62
C VAL A 65 -30.37 11.99 12.96
N HIS A 66 -29.44 12.29 12.07
CA HIS A 66 -28.04 11.93 12.21
C HIS A 66 -27.27 13.07 12.84
N LEU A 67 -26.81 12.90 14.07
CA LEU A 67 -25.89 13.83 14.70
C LEU A 67 -24.48 13.53 14.23
N PHE A 68 -23.73 14.57 13.89
CA PHE A 68 -22.35 14.41 13.47
C PHE A 68 -21.44 15.44 14.12
N ARG A 69 -20.18 15.08 14.30
CA ARG A 69 -19.14 15.92 14.88
C ARG A 69 -17.98 16.02 13.90
N VAL A 70 -17.44 17.22 13.73
CA VAL A 70 -16.20 17.43 12.97
C VAL A 70 -15.13 17.94 13.94
N ASN A 71 -14.10 17.15 14.17
CA ASN A 71 -12.96 17.53 14.99
C ASN A 71 -12.00 18.42 14.20
N LEU A 72 -11.73 19.63 14.70
CA LEU A 72 -10.92 20.63 14.02
C LEU A 72 -9.43 20.53 14.41
N ASP A 73 -9.14 19.93 15.56
CA ASP A 73 -7.80 19.74 16.11
C ASP A 73 -7.57 18.27 16.54
N PRO A 74 -7.22 17.38 15.60
CA PRO A 74 -7.03 15.95 15.89
C PRO A 74 -5.79 15.65 16.74
N LYS A 75 -4.88 16.63 16.91
CA LYS A 75 -3.62 16.49 17.65
C LYS A 75 -3.67 17.09 19.06
N GLY A 76 -4.70 17.88 19.38
CA GLY A 76 -4.69 18.75 20.56
C GLY A 76 -6.03 18.87 21.29
N SER A 77 -6.49 20.11 21.43
CA SER A 77 -7.47 20.63 22.39
C SER A 77 -8.88 20.01 22.36
N GLY A 78 -9.20 19.23 21.31
CA GLY A 78 -10.53 18.62 21.13
C GLY A 78 -11.59 19.58 20.59
N GLU A 79 -11.20 20.75 20.06
CA GLU A 79 -12.11 21.70 19.41
C GLU A 79 -12.89 21.02 18.27
N SER A 80 -14.21 21.17 18.27
CA SER A 80 -15.08 20.52 17.31
C SER A 80 -16.32 21.33 17.02
N ILE A 81 -16.95 21.04 15.89
CA ILE A 81 -18.28 21.54 15.55
C ILE A 81 -19.26 20.37 15.41
N GLU A 82 -20.45 20.54 15.97
CA GLU A 82 -21.51 19.54 15.89
C GLU A 82 -22.56 19.99 14.88
N GLY A 83 -23.14 19.05 14.17
CA GLY A 83 -24.19 19.28 13.18
C GLY A 83 -25.20 18.15 13.17
N ARG A 84 -26.22 18.33 12.32
CA ARG A 84 -27.27 17.33 12.12
C ARG A 84 -27.60 17.17 10.65
N ALA A 85 -27.96 15.95 10.25
CA ALA A 85 -28.48 15.64 8.93
C ALA A 85 -29.81 14.89 9.02
N THR A 86 -30.69 15.12 8.06
CA THR A 86 -31.96 14.39 7.90
C THR A 86 -32.21 14.06 6.45
N PHE A 87 -32.76 12.87 6.20
CA PHE A 87 -33.04 12.37 4.86
C PHE A 87 -34.49 11.90 4.77
N THR A 88 -35.19 12.26 3.69
CA THR A 88 -36.56 11.80 3.44
C THR A 88 -36.74 11.38 1.98
N SER A 89 -37.50 10.31 1.77
CA SER A 89 -37.85 9.85 0.43
C SER A 89 -39.08 10.60 -0.08
N ALA A 90 -39.03 11.12 -1.31
CA ALA A 90 -40.16 11.79 -1.96
C ALA A 90 -40.12 11.59 -3.48
N ASP A 91 -41.18 11.02 -4.06
CA ASP A 91 -41.37 10.83 -5.51
C ASP A 91 -40.15 10.21 -6.24
N GLY A 92 -39.60 9.12 -5.70
CA GLY A 92 -38.42 8.46 -6.29
C GLY A 92 -37.13 9.30 -6.19
N ALA A 93 -37.07 10.27 -5.28
CA ALA A 93 -35.90 11.07 -4.97
C ALA A 93 -35.63 11.07 -3.46
N VAL A 94 -34.48 11.60 -3.06
CA VAL A 94 -34.10 11.79 -1.66
C VAL A 94 -33.90 13.26 -1.37
N GLU A 95 -34.69 13.81 -0.46
CA GLU A 95 -34.46 15.14 0.10
C GLU A 95 -33.47 15.00 1.26
N ALA A 96 -32.42 15.81 1.24
CA ALA A 96 -31.39 15.81 2.28
C ALA A 96 -31.18 17.21 2.82
N VAL A 97 -31.10 17.32 4.15
CA VAL A 97 -30.80 18.56 4.85
C VAL A 97 -29.63 18.33 5.79
N TRP A 98 -28.56 19.11 5.64
CA TRP A 98 -27.44 19.19 6.57
C TRP A 98 -27.42 20.55 7.24
N SER A 99 -27.21 20.60 8.54
CA SER A 99 -27.10 21.87 9.27
C SER A 99 -25.97 21.88 10.28
N LEU A 100 -25.37 23.06 10.43
CA LEU A 100 -24.34 23.42 11.39
C LEU A 100 -24.79 24.67 12.16
N PRO A 101 -24.31 24.88 13.39
CA PRO A 101 -24.56 26.10 14.13
C PRO A 101 -24.00 27.30 13.37
N THR A 102 -24.73 28.41 13.40
CA THR A 102 -24.28 29.71 12.84
C THR A 102 -23.65 30.61 13.89
N ASN A 103 -23.91 30.33 15.18
CA ASN A 103 -23.37 31.06 16.33
C ASN A 103 -22.28 30.21 17.01
N ASN A 104 -21.30 30.88 17.63
CA ASN A 104 -20.19 30.22 18.35
C ASN A 104 -19.39 29.21 17.51
N VAL A 105 -19.31 29.43 16.19
CA VAL A 105 -18.46 28.64 15.30
C VAL A 105 -17.00 28.94 15.63
N PRO A 106 -16.17 27.91 15.89
CA PRO A 106 -14.74 28.09 16.11
C PRO A 106 -14.06 28.91 15.01
N LYS A 107 -13.15 29.82 15.36
CA LYS A 107 -12.38 30.60 14.35
C LYS A 107 -11.53 29.72 13.43
N SER A 108 -11.17 28.53 13.90
CA SER A 108 -10.44 27.52 13.15
C SER A 108 -11.30 26.85 12.06
N ALA A 109 -12.63 26.88 12.18
CA ALA A 109 -13.56 26.36 11.18
C ALA A 109 -13.62 27.33 9.99
N GLY A 110 -13.03 26.92 8.87
CA GLY A 110 -13.06 27.71 7.64
C GLY A 110 -14.37 27.53 6.89
N ARG A 111 -14.43 26.51 6.02
CA ARG A 111 -15.56 26.28 5.11
C ARG A 111 -16.19 24.92 5.36
N ALA A 112 -17.51 24.86 5.51
CA ALA A 112 -18.24 23.59 5.58
C ALA A 112 -18.70 23.15 4.18
N ALA A 113 -18.66 21.85 3.93
CA ALA A 113 -19.18 21.26 2.71
C ALA A 113 -19.71 19.85 2.95
N VAL A 114 -20.62 19.40 2.10
CA VAL A 114 -20.90 17.97 1.92
C VAL A 114 -20.14 17.49 0.70
N ARG A 115 -19.35 16.43 0.87
CA ARG A 115 -18.31 16.04 -0.09
C ARG A 115 -18.43 14.57 -0.46
N THR A 116 -18.19 14.24 -1.72
CA THR A 116 -17.91 12.87 -2.19
C THR A 116 -16.63 12.84 -3.05
N THR A 117 -16.11 11.64 -3.30
CA THR A 117 -15.13 11.37 -4.35
C THR A 117 -15.65 10.34 -5.32
N PHE A 118 -15.21 10.42 -6.58
CA PHE A 118 -15.55 9.44 -7.60
C PHE A 118 -14.37 9.17 -8.54
N SER A 119 -14.37 7.95 -9.08
CA SER A 119 -13.25 7.41 -9.87
C SER A 119 -13.09 8.12 -11.20
N GLN A 120 -11.86 8.49 -11.56
CA GLN A 120 -11.55 8.90 -12.93
C GLN A 120 -11.85 7.78 -13.92
N THR A 121 -11.53 6.52 -13.60
CA THR A 121 -11.77 5.38 -14.49
C THR A 121 -13.23 5.22 -14.88
N LEU A 122 -14.15 5.45 -13.94
CA LEU A 122 -15.59 5.26 -14.17
C LEU A 122 -16.23 6.45 -14.90
N TYR A 123 -15.69 7.65 -14.72
CA TYR A 123 -16.34 8.90 -15.14
C TYR A 123 -15.56 9.71 -16.19
N ALA A 124 -14.32 9.34 -16.52
CA ALA A 124 -13.58 9.97 -17.61
C ALA A 124 -14.31 9.78 -18.95
N GLY A 125 -14.44 10.85 -19.72
CA GLY A 125 -15.31 10.91 -20.90
C GLY A 125 -16.77 11.26 -20.59
N GLY A 126 -17.15 11.31 -19.31
CA GLY A 126 -18.44 11.81 -18.85
C GLY A 126 -18.49 13.34 -18.73
N SER A 127 -19.48 13.84 -17.99
CA SER A 127 -19.65 15.29 -17.82
C SER A 127 -20.27 15.67 -16.49
N VAL A 128 -19.94 16.86 -16.02
CA VAL A 128 -20.65 17.55 -14.95
C VAL A 128 -21.34 18.79 -15.49
N THR A 129 -22.57 19.05 -15.06
CA THR A 129 -23.35 20.23 -15.43
C THR A 129 -23.76 20.97 -14.17
N ALA A 130 -23.47 22.27 -14.08
CA ALA A 130 -23.99 23.16 -13.05
C ALA A 130 -24.84 24.25 -13.73
N ASP A 131 -26.16 24.21 -13.50
CA ASP A 131 -27.16 24.98 -14.23
C ASP A 131 -27.02 24.84 -15.77
N ASP A 132 -26.58 25.88 -16.46
CA ASP A 132 -26.34 25.91 -17.91
C ASP A 132 -24.89 25.57 -18.31
N LYS A 133 -23.97 25.51 -17.34
CA LYS A 133 -22.55 25.25 -17.59
C LYS A 133 -22.23 23.76 -17.52
N THR A 134 -21.95 23.16 -18.69
CA THR A 134 -21.46 21.78 -18.79
C THR A 134 -19.96 21.74 -19.01
N VAL A 135 -19.26 20.88 -18.26
CA VAL A 135 -17.82 20.63 -18.38
C VAL A 135 -17.59 19.13 -18.52
N ALA A 136 -16.75 18.74 -19.47
CA ALA A 136 -16.34 17.36 -19.65
C ALA A 136 -15.42 16.90 -18.51
N LEU A 137 -15.51 15.62 -18.16
CA LEU A 137 -14.60 14.97 -17.23
C LEU A 137 -13.46 14.35 -18.03
N ASP A 138 -12.33 15.06 -18.13
CA ASP A 138 -11.14 14.56 -18.82
C ASP A 138 -10.21 13.81 -17.86
N ALA A 139 -9.53 12.76 -18.34
CA ALA A 139 -8.43 12.14 -17.62
C ALA A 139 -7.22 13.10 -17.62
N GLY A 140 -7.05 13.90 -16.57
CA GLY A 140 -6.09 15.00 -16.53
C GLY A 140 -5.27 15.13 -15.25
N ARG A 141 -4.42 16.17 -15.21
CA ARG A 141 -3.45 16.45 -14.14
C ARG A 141 -4.14 16.65 -12.78
N PRO A 142 -3.60 16.10 -11.67
CA PRO A 142 -4.16 16.32 -10.34
C PRO A 142 -4.07 17.78 -9.91
N ASN A 143 -4.92 18.16 -8.96
CA ASN A 143 -5.02 19.49 -8.34
C ASN A 143 -5.60 20.59 -9.25
N ARG A 144 -6.30 20.23 -10.33
CA ARG A 144 -7.06 21.15 -11.19
C ARG A 144 -8.51 21.28 -10.72
N ASP A 145 -9.03 22.50 -10.71
CA ASP A 145 -10.47 22.71 -10.59
C ASP A 145 -11.12 22.46 -11.96
N VAL A 146 -12.02 21.47 -12.02
CA VAL A 146 -12.79 21.14 -13.23
C VAL A 146 -13.99 22.08 -13.36
N LEU A 147 -14.69 22.31 -12.26
CA LEU A 147 -15.84 23.21 -12.19
C LEU A 147 -15.84 23.91 -10.84
N ARG A 148 -15.98 25.23 -10.83
CA ARG A 148 -16.24 26.04 -9.63
C ARG A 148 -17.34 27.04 -9.94
N SER A 149 -18.37 27.08 -9.11
CA SER A 149 -19.46 28.06 -9.21
C SER A 149 -20.07 28.31 -7.83
N ASP A 150 -20.29 29.57 -7.47
CA ASP A 150 -20.69 29.96 -6.11
C ASP A 150 -22.21 30.02 -5.89
N ARG A 151 -23.01 29.92 -6.96
CA ARG A 151 -24.47 30.12 -6.91
C ARG A 151 -25.21 29.18 -7.85
N VAL A 152 -25.05 27.88 -7.65
CA VAL A 152 -25.68 26.83 -8.46
C VAL A 152 -27.06 26.47 -7.92
N THR A 153 -28.04 26.31 -8.80
CA THR A 153 -29.39 25.83 -8.43
C THR A 153 -29.63 24.36 -8.76
N SER A 154 -28.94 23.82 -9.77
CA SER A 154 -28.99 22.41 -10.15
C SER A 154 -27.62 21.89 -10.57
N PHE A 155 -27.28 20.66 -10.16
CA PHE A 155 -26.06 19.96 -10.56
C PHE A 155 -26.41 18.58 -11.14
N ALA A 156 -25.71 18.15 -12.20
CA ALA A 156 -25.85 16.81 -12.76
C ALA A 156 -24.48 16.18 -13.03
N LEU A 157 -24.38 14.87 -12.78
CA LEU A 157 -23.23 14.02 -13.07
C LEU A 157 -23.64 12.91 -14.04
N ARG A 158 -22.94 12.83 -15.18
CA ARG A 158 -23.09 11.77 -16.18
C ARG A 158 -21.79 11.00 -16.33
N ASP A 159 -21.91 9.69 -16.51
CA ASP A 159 -20.76 8.84 -16.79
C ASP A 159 -20.34 8.91 -18.27
N ALA A 160 -19.32 8.13 -18.64
CA ALA A 160 -18.78 8.06 -20.00
C ALA A 160 -19.80 7.59 -21.06
N SER A 161 -20.85 6.88 -20.66
CA SER A 161 -21.94 6.45 -21.56
C SER A 161 -23.00 7.55 -21.77
N GLY A 162 -22.93 8.64 -20.99
CA GLY A 162 -23.92 9.71 -20.95
C GLY A 162 -25.08 9.46 -19.98
N ALA A 163 -25.11 8.32 -19.30
CA ALA A 163 -26.15 7.96 -18.33
C ALA A 163 -26.17 8.93 -17.14
N LEU A 164 -27.36 9.34 -16.70
CA LEU A 164 -27.52 10.25 -15.56
C LEU A 164 -27.33 9.48 -14.25
N ARG A 165 -26.16 9.65 -13.63
CA ARG A 165 -25.82 8.98 -12.36
C ARG A 165 -26.31 9.74 -11.13
N LEU A 166 -26.34 11.08 -11.21
CA LEU A 166 -26.82 11.92 -10.13
C LEU A 166 -27.35 13.24 -10.68
N LYS A 167 -28.49 13.69 -10.16
CA LYS A 167 -28.97 15.07 -10.25
C LYS A 167 -29.26 15.61 -8.86
N VAL A 168 -28.85 16.84 -8.59
CA VAL A 168 -29.04 17.53 -7.32
C VAL A 168 -29.69 18.88 -7.58
N ASP A 169 -30.90 19.09 -7.06
CA ASP A 169 -31.61 20.38 -7.13
C ASP A 169 -31.53 21.05 -5.75
N PHE A 170 -30.87 22.21 -5.66
CA PHE A 170 -30.63 22.92 -4.40
C PHE A 170 -31.79 23.84 -4.04
N ARG A 171 -32.22 23.84 -2.77
CA ARG A 171 -33.30 24.73 -2.27
C ARG A 171 -32.88 26.20 -2.23
N LYS A 172 -31.58 26.47 -2.11
CA LYS A 172 -30.96 27.80 -2.18
C LYS A 172 -29.74 27.71 -3.08
N PRO A 173 -29.37 28.80 -3.80
CA PRO A 173 -28.13 28.82 -4.57
C PRO A 173 -26.94 28.38 -3.72
N THR A 174 -26.23 27.36 -4.20
CA THR A 174 -25.20 26.63 -3.45
C THR A 174 -23.87 26.68 -4.19
N GLU A 175 -22.77 26.76 -3.45
CA GLU A 175 -21.44 26.66 -4.03
C GLU A 175 -21.14 25.20 -4.41
N VAL A 176 -20.77 24.97 -5.67
CA VAL A 176 -20.36 23.66 -6.19
C VAL A 176 -18.93 23.73 -6.67
N LEU A 177 -18.11 22.78 -6.20
CA LEU A 177 -16.73 22.59 -6.65
C LEU A 177 -16.53 21.13 -7.07
N VAL A 178 -16.08 20.93 -8.30
CA VAL A 178 -15.53 19.68 -8.81
C VAL A 178 -14.05 19.92 -9.08
N ARG A 179 -13.18 19.12 -8.47
CA ARG A 179 -11.74 19.21 -8.69
C ARG A 179 -11.09 17.85 -8.77
N GLU A 180 -10.01 17.75 -9.52
CA GLU A 180 -9.13 16.60 -9.49
C GLU A 180 -8.20 16.74 -8.28
N ILE A 181 -8.12 15.71 -7.44
CA ILE A 181 -7.20 15.68 -6.30
C ILE A 181 -6.30 14.46 -6.41
N ARG A 182 -5.11 14.57 -5.81
CA ARG A 182 -4.27 13.41 -5.52
C ARG A 182 -4.61 12.87 -4.14
N ASP A 183 -4.81 11.57 -4.06
CA ASP A 183 -5.20 10.89 -2.84
C ASP A 183 -4.38 9.61 -2.66
N TRP A 184 -3.24 9.73 -1.96
CA TRP A 184 -2.26 8.64 -1.74
C TRP A 184 -1.72 7.95 -3.01
N GLY A 185 -1.70 8.68 -4.12
CA GLY A 185 -1.21 8.18 -5.41
C GLY A 185 -2.27 8.30 -6.49
N LEU A 186 -3.51 7.91 -6.14
CA LEU A 186 -4.67 7.90 -7.02
C LEU A 186 -5.11 9.33 -7.37
N VAL A 187 -5.49 9.55 -8.63
CA VAL A 187 -6.18 10.77 -9.06
C VAL A 187 -7.67 10.49 -9.10
N VAL A 188 -8.42 11.21 -8.28
CA VAL A 188 -9.88 11.10 -8.20
C VAL A 188 -10.52 12.46 -8.39
N TYR A 189 -11.79 12.48 -8.79
CA TYR A 189 -12.58 13.70 -8.71
C TYR A 189 -13.14 13.84 -7.30
N GLU A 190 -13.07 15.05 -6.77
CA GLU A 190 -13.71 15.46 -5.53
C GLU A 190 -14.84 16.43 -5.86
N LEU A 191 -16.05 16.10 -5.44
CA LEU A 191 -17.24 16.95 -5.55
C LEU A 191 -17.59 17.48 -4.17
N GLN A 192 -17.84 18.79 -4.10
CA GLN A 192 -18.17 19.49 -2.86
C GLN A 192 -19.38 20.42 -3.07
N PHE A 193 -20.30 20.37 -2.11
CA PHE A 193 -21.41 21.31 -1.98
C PHE A 193 -21.17 22.16 -0.72
N GLY A 194 -20.78 23.42 -0.90
CA GLY A 194 -20.44 24.33 0.19
C GLY A 194 -21.68 24.90 0.88
N PHE A 195 -21.63 25.07 2.20
CA PHE A 195 -22.76 25.63 2.95
C PHE A 195 -22.37 26.41 4.21
N ARG A 196 -23.27 27.28 4.67
CA ARG A 196 -23.20 27.99 5.95
C ARG A 196 -24.56 27.91 6.63
N GLY A 197 -24.59 27.37 7.85
CA GLY A 197 -25.84 27.13 8.57
C GLY A 197 -26.58 25.90 8.06
N GLU A 198 -27.06 25.92 6.80
CA GLU A 198 -27.88 24.83 6.26
C GLU A 198 -27.61 24.60 4.76
N LEU A 199 -27.58 23.33 4.35
CA LEU A 199 -27.67 22.85 2.97
C LEU A 199 -28.91 21.97 2.84
N ALA A 200 -29.84 22.34 1.96
CA ALA A 200 -31.01 21.53 1.65
C ALA A 200 -31.07 21.27 0.13
N ALA A 201 -31.15 20.01 -0.26
CA ALA A 201 -31.12 19.59 -1.66
C ALA A 201 -31.93 18.33 -1.92
N ARG A 202 -32.44 18.20 -3.16
CA ARG A 202 -33.14 17.02 -3.67
C ARG A 202 -32.22 16.23 -4.61
N PHE A 203 -31.98 14.97 -4.30
CA PHE A 203 -31.17 14.03 -5.08
C PHE A 203 -32.06 13.10 -5.90
N SER A 204 -31.82 13.01 -7.21
CA SER A 204 -32.53 12.13 -8.14
C SER A 204 -31.56 11.49 -9.15
N GLY A 205 -32.02 10.49 -9.89
CA GLY A 205 -31.22 9.77 -10.88
C GLY A 205 -32.06 9.37 -12.10
N GLU A 206 -31.45 8.62 -13.02
CA GLU A 206 -32.12 8.09 -14.21
C GLU A 206 -33.29 7.15 -13.88
N ARG A 207 -33.23 6.46 -12.74
CA ARG A 207 -34.31 5.64 -12.19
C ARG A 207 -34.69 6.13 -10.79
N PRO A 208 -35.94 5.89 -10.34
CA PRO A 208 -36.37 6.24 -8.99
C PRO A 208 -35.45 5.69 -7.90
N PHE A 209 -35.18 6.49 -6.88
CA PHE A 209 -34.38 6.10 -5.71
C PHE A 209 -35.22 5.39 -4.65
N ALA A 210 -34.66 4.33 -4.08
CA ALA A 210 -35.19 3.60 -2.93
C ALA A 210 -34.30 3.88 -1.72
N PHE A 211 -34.71 4.85 -0.91
CA PHE A 211 -33.96 5.26 0.27
C PHE A 211 -34.18 4.31 1.45
N ARG A 212 -33.10 3.97 2.16
CA ARG A 212 -33.16 3.30 3.47
C ARG A 212 -32.07 3.81 4.41
N GLU A 213 -32.40 3.85 5.69
CA GLU A 213 -31.42 4.07 6.76
C GLU A 213 -30.70 2.75 7.06
N VAL A 214 -29.37 2.76 7.06
CA VAL A 214 -28.54 1.60 7.35
C VAL A 214 -27.78 1.79 8.66
N GLY A 215 -27.65 0.71 9.42
CA GLY A 215 -26.90 0.66 10.68
C GLY A 215 -25.51 0.08 10.48
N PRO A 216 -24.70 0.03 11.55
CA PRO A 216 -23.37 -0.57 11.47
C PRO A 216 -23.45 -2.07 11.13
N VAL A 217 -22.51 -2.55 10.32
CA VAL A 217 -22.37 -3.95 9.94
C VAL A 217 -21.31 -4.61 10.80
N ARG A 218 -21.71 -5.63 11.57
CA ARG A 218 -20.80 -6.42 12.40
C ARG A 218 -20.58 -7.80 11.80
N LEU A 219 -19.33 -8.17 11.56
CA LEU A 219 -18.97 -9.48 11.00
C LEU A 219 -18.99 -10.56 12.08
N THR A 220 -19.65 -11.67 11.80
CA THR A 220 -19.79 -12.82 12.70
C THR A 220 -19.61 -14.12 11.94
N ALA A 221 -19.10 -15.16 12.61
CA ALA A 221 -19.01 -16.49 12.02
C ALA A 221 -20.38 -16.99 11.56
N GLY A 222 -20.43 -17.64 10.40
CA GLY A 222 -21.65 -18.14 9.78
C GLY A 222 -21.40 -18.66 8.36
N ALA A 223 -22.46 -18.81 7.57
CA ALA A 223 -22.37 -19.33 6.21
C ALA A 223 -21.48 -18.49 5.28
N GLU A 224 -21.44 -17.17 5.47
CA GLU A 224 -20.63 -16.25 4.66
C GLU A 224 -19.21 -16.05 5.20
N TRP A 225 -18.96 -16.37 6.47
CA TRP A 225 -17.74 -16.03 7.19
C TRP A 225 -17.32 -17.20 8.05
N VAL A 226 -16.28 -17.90 7.63
CA VAL A 226 -15.78 -19.13 8.27
C VAL A 226 -14.67 -18.76 9.25
N PRO A 227 -14.67 -19.28 10.49
CA PRO A 227 -13.56 -19.07 11.42
C PRO A 227 -12.21 -19.48 10.81
N LEU A 228 -11.16 -18.71 11.08
CA LEU A 228 -9.79 -18.98 10.68
C LEU A 228 -8.87 -18.68 11.88
N ALA A 229 -8.21 -19.73 12.38
CA ALA A 229 -7.12 -19.55 13.33
C ALA A 229 -5.86 -19.11 12.56
N ALA A 230 -5.13 -18.12 13.07
CA ALA A 230 -3.84 -17.75 12.51
C ALA A 230 -2.71 -18.57 13.15
N GLU A 231 -1.76 -19.01 12.33
CA GLU A 231 -0.47 -19.56 12.76
C GLU A 231 0.62 -18.71 12.11
N ILE A 232 1.67 -18.40 12.86
CA ILE A 232 2.79 -17.58 12.35
C ILE A 232 4.04 -18.41 12.04
N GLU A 233 4.14 -19.65 12.55
CA GLU A 233 5.30 -20.50 12.36
C GLU A 233 5.10 -21.49 11.22
N ILE A 234 6.11 -21.59 10.36
CA ILE A 234 6.12 -22.54 9.25
C ILE A 234 6.71 -23.87 9.70
N GLU A 235 5.95 -24.93 9.42
CA GLU A 235 6.32 -26.33 9.65
C GLU A 235 7.51 -26.71 8.73
N PRO A 236 8.64 -27.16 9.28
CA PRO A 236 9.82 -27.55 8.49
C PRO A 236 9.51 -28.60 7.42
N GLY A 237 10.01 -28.42 6.20
CA GLY A 237 9.83 -29.34 5.07
C GLY A 237 8.40 -29.41 4.50
N SER A 238 7.46 -28.66 5.08
CA SER A 238 6.12 -28.49 4.50
C SER A 238 6.20 -27.80 3.14
N VAL A 239 5.07 -27.78 2.43
CA VAL A 239 4.98 -27.05 1.15
C VAL A 239 5.07 -25.52 1.33
N LEU A 240 5.06 -25.00 2.56
CA LEU A 240 5.27 -23.57 2.86
C LEU A 240 6.70 -23.26 3.31
N ASP A 241 7.57 -24.28 3.47
CA ASP A 241 8.97 -24.08 3.81
C ASP A 241 9.79 -23.74 2.55
N PHE A 242 10.08 -22.45 2.42
CA PHE A 242 10.80 -21.86 1.29
C PHE A 242 12.28 -21.61 1.62
N SER A 243 12.81 -22.22 2.68
CA SER A 243 14.21 -22.02 3.11
C SER A 243 15.25 -22.47 2.09
N GLY A 244 14.86 -23.25 1.07
CA GLY A 244 15.69 -23.62 -0.08
C GLY A 244 15.56 -22.69 -1.31
N MET A 245 14.75 -21.64 -1.23
CA MET A 245 14.50 -20.70 -2.33
C MET A 245 15.35 -19.41 -2.20
N GLY A 246 15.75 -18.80 -3.31
CA GLY A 246 16.34 -17.44 -3.34
C GLY A 246 17.84 -17.31 -3.66
N GLY A 247 18.52 -18.40 -4.03
CA GLY A 247 19.88 -18.34 -4.58
C GLY A 247 20.93 -17.75 -3.61
N GLY A 248 21.93 -17.05 -4.15
CA GLY A 248 23.10 -16.58 -3.39
C GLY A 248 22.78 -15.63 -2.23
N SER A 249 21.75 -14.79 -2.35
CA SER A 249 21.31 -13.87 -1.30
C SER A 249 20.53 -14.54 -0.17
N SER A 250 20.19 -15.82 -0.28
CA SER A 250 19.55 -16.63 0.78
C SER A 250 20.51 -17.62 1.45
N GLU A 251 21.79 -17.63 1.07
CA GLU A 251 22.75 -18.57 1.62
C GLU A 251 23.26 -18.13 3.00
N ALA A 252 23.27 -19.06 3.96
CA ALA A 252 23.77 -18.82 5.29
C ALA A 252 25.29 -19.10 5.41
N PRO A 253 26.03 -18.37 6.26
CA PRO A 253 25.59 -17.14 6.92
C PRO A 253 25.51 -15.95 5.95
N ALA A 254 24.67 -14.95 6.24
CA ALA A 254 24.60 -13.71 5.47
C ALA A 254 25.97 -13.01 5.50
N GLY A 255 26.36 -12.38 4.38
CA GLY A 255 27.66 -11.74 4.22
C GLY A 255 28.81 -12.69 3.87
N LYS A 256 28.58 -14.01 3.75
CA LYS A 256 29.63 -14.97 3.36
C LYS A 256 30.29 -14.64 2.01
N HIS A 257 29.51 -14.05 1.10
CA HIS A 257 29.93 -13.64 -0.24
C HIS A 257 30.59 -12.24 -0.30
N GLY A 258 30.89 -11.65 0.86
CA GLY A 258 31.45 -10.30 0.95
C GLY A 258 30.37 -9.21 0.96
N TRP A 259 30.78 -7.97 0.75
CA TRP A 259 29.86 -6.83 0.74
C TRP A 259 28.98 -6.83 -0.52
N LEU A 260 27.78 -6.25 -0.36
CA LEU A 260 26.93 -5.92 -1.49
C LEU A 260 27.53 -4.74 -2.27
N VAL A 261 27.51 -4.80 -3.60
CA VAL A 261 27.96 -3.74 -4.50
C VAL A 261 26.87 -3.41 -5.52
N ALA A 262 26.72 -2.13 -5.87
CA ALA A 262 25.88 -1.70 -6.97
C ALA A 262 26.65 -1.79 -8.30
N LYS A 263 26.08 -2.48 -9.29
CA LYS A 263 26.68 -2.67 -10.63
C LYS A 263 25.63 -2.38 -11.70
N GLY A 264 25.70 -1.17 -12.27
CA GLY A 264 24.63 -0.70 -13.14
C GLY A 264 23.28 -0.82 -12.42
N ASN A 265 22.28 -1.40 -13.08
CA ASN A 265 20.91 -1.47 -12.56
C ASN A 265 20.63 -2.56 -11.50
N HIS A 266 21.63 -3.29 -11.00
CA HIS A 266 21.41 -4.40 -10.07
C HIS A 266 22.49 -4.51 -8.99
N PHE A 267 22.22 -5.31 -7.97
CA PHE A 267 23.20 -5.64 -6.93
C PHE A 267 23.99 -6.90 -7.25
N GLU A 268 25.25 -6.94 -6.83
CA GLU A 268 26.09 -8.13 -6.82
C GLU A 268 26.78 -8.27 -5.45
N PHE A 269 27.35 -9.43 -5.15
CA PHE A 269 28.29 -9.57 -4.03
C PHE A 269 29.73 -9.51 -4.52
N GLU A 270 30.65 -8.96 -3.74
CA GLU A 270 32.09 -8.87 -4.07
C GLU A 270 32.69 -10.21 -4.55
N LYS A 271 32.26 -11.34 -3.95
CA LYS A 271 32.76 -12.68 -4.29
C LYS A 271 31.89 -13.45 -5.29
N LEU A 272 30.81 -12.85 -5.79
CA LEU A 272 29.96 -13.39 -6.85
C LEU A 272 29.75 -12.34 -7.96
N PRO A 273 30.84 -11.88 -8.62
CA PRO A 273 30.73 -10.88 -9.68
C PRO A 273 29.92 -11.42 -10.86
N GLY A 274 29.11 -10.56 -11.47
CA GLY A 274 28.24 -10.91 -12.60
C GLY A 274 27.00 -11.72 -12.23
N VAL A 275 26.72 -11.95 -10.94
CA VAL A 275 25.54 -12.69 -10.46
C VAL A 275 24.57 -11.71 -9.77
N PRO A 276 23.47 -11.30 -10.42
CA PRO A 276 22.54 -10.33 -9.85
C PRO A 276 21.79 -10.88 -8.62
N GLN A 277 21.85 -10.12 -7.53
CA GLN A 277 21.22 -10.44 -6.24
C GLN A 277 19.92 -9.66 -6.06
N ARG A 278 18.91 -10.32 -5.49
CA ARG A 278 17.62 -9.72 -5.13
C ARG A 278 17.31 -9.96 -3.66
N PHE A 279 16.62 -9.01 -3.05
CA PHE A 279 16.19 -9.07 -1.65
C PHE A 279 14.68 -9.01 -1.52
N TYR A 280 14.11 -9.91 -0.72
CA TYR A 280 12.71 -9.88 -0.35
C TYR A 280 12.60 -10.07 1.16
N GLY A 281 11.87 -9.17 1.81
CA GLY A 281 11.93 -9.08 3.25
C GLY A 281 10.77 -8.34 3.88
N VAL A 282 10.96 -8.06 5.17
CA VAL A 282 9.96 -7.38 5.98
C VAL A 282 10.61 -6.38 6.94
N ASN A 283 9.86 -5.36 7.35
CA ASN A 283 10.23 -4.44 8.42
C ASN A 283 9.81 -5.01 9.79
N ILE A 284 10.56 -4.65 10.83
CA ILE A 284 10.10 -4.74 12.23
C ILE A 284 10.27 -3.39 12.90
N CYS A 285 9.31 -3.00 13.75
CA CYS A 285 9.27 -1.67 14.34
C CYS A 285 9.37 -1.67 15.87
N GLY A 286 9.93 -0.60 16.43
CA GLY A 286 9.92 -0.34 17.87
C GLY A 286 10.73 -1.37 18.66
N ASP A 287 10.17 -1.85 19.77
CA ASP A 287 10.80 -2.81 20.67
C ASP A 287 10.93 -4.23 20.08
N ALA A 288 10.28 -4.51 18.94
CA ALA A 288 10.50 -5.74 18.17
C ALA A 288 11.94 -5.91 17.67
N ASN A 289 12.71 -4.82 17.62
CA ASN A 289 14.13 -4.84 17.24
C ASN A 289 15.04 -5.38 18.36
N ALA A 290 14.56 -5.45 19.60
CA ALA A 290 15.33 -5.93 20.75
C ALA A 290 14.59 -7.04 21.52
N PRO A 291 14.26 -8.18 20.86
CA PRO A 291 13.63 -9.32 21.52
C PRO A 291 14.62 -10.09 22.39
N ASP A 292 14.13 -10.96 23.28
CA ASP A 292 15.04 -11.88 23.97
C ASP A 292 15.75 -12.82 22.97
N PRO A 293 16.93 -13.37 23.32
CA PRO A 293 17.72 -14.17 22.39
C PRO A 293 17.03 -15.42 21.83
N GLU A 294 16.10 -16.05 22.56
CA GLU A 294 15.42 -17.23 22.04
C GLU A 294 14.34 -16.84 21.03
N THR A 295 13.58 -15.79 21.33
CA THR A 295 12.63 -15.21 20.37
C THR A 295 13.36 -14.73 19.11
N ALA A 296 14.53 -14.11 19.23
CA ALA A 296 15.36 -13.70 18.09
C ALA A 296 15.70 -14.88 17.16
N ARG A 297 16.22 -15.99 17.73
CA ARG A 297 16.59 -17.18 16.96
C ARG A 297 15.37 -17.85 16.32
N ARG A 298 14.27 -17.97 17.06
CA ARG A 298 13.03 -18.58 16.54
C ARG A 298 12.45 -17.75 15.40
N PHE A 299 12.41 -16.43 15.57
CA PHE A 299 11.93 -15.49 14.57
C PHE A 299 12.78 -15.55 13.28
N ALA A 300 14.10 -15.45 13.36
CA ALA A 300 14.98 -15.51 12.20
C ALA A 300 14.87 -16.85 11.43
N ARG A 301 14.79 -17.98 12.15
CA ARG A 301 14.53 -19.30 11.51
C ARG A 301 13.19 -19.30 10.76
N ASN A 302 12.16 -18.70 11.35
CA ASN A 302 10.85 -18.63 10.72
C ASN A 302 10.85 -17.74 9.47
N LEU A 303 11.49 -16.57 9.52
CA LEU A 303 11.67 -15.71 8.33
C LEU A 303 12.35 -16.46 7.17
N ARG A 304 13.40 -17.25 7.49
CA ARG A 304 14.07 -18.11 6.50
C ARG A 304 13.11 -19.13 5.89
N ARG A 305 12.27 -19.80 6.70
CA ARG A 305 11.26 -20.76 6.20
C ARG A 305 10.16 -20.06 5.41
N ILE A 306 9.85 -18.80 5.70
CA ILE A 306 8.95 -18.01 4.86
C ILE A 306 9.56 -17.76 3.47
N GLY A 307 10.90 -17.75 3.38
CA GLY A 307 11.66 -17.45 2.17
C GLY A 307 12.19 -16.02 2.13
N TYR A 308 12.14 -15.28 3.24
CA TYR A 308 12.77 -13.97 3.33
C TYR A 308 14.27 -14.08 3.46
N ASN A 309 14.95 -13.14 2.82
CA ASN A 309 16.40 -13.00 2.88
C ASN A 309 16.83 -11.58 3.30
N MET A 310 15.88 -10.72 3.68
CA MET A 310 16.16 -9.40 4.23
C MET A 310 15.23 -9.01 5.40
N LEU A 311 15.78 -8.32 6.40
CA LEU A 311 15.05 -7.71 7.50
C LEU A 311 15.41 -6.22 7.60
N ARG A 312 14.41 -5.33 7.68
CA ARG A 312 14.63 -3.90 7.93
C ARG A 312 14.39 -3.58 9.40
N PHE A 313 15.42 -3.09 10.07
CA PHE A 313 15.31 -2.56 11.44
C PHE A 313 14.74 -1.15 11.42
N HIS A 314 13.48 -1.01 11.79
CA HIS A 314 12.75 0.25 11.63
C HIS A 314 12.23 0.78 12.97
N HIS A 315 12.02 2.09 13.11
CA HIS A 315 11.64 2.74 14.37
C HIS A 315 12.42 2.23 15.61
N HIS A 316 13.67 1.80 15.41
CA HIS A 316 14.44 1.06 16.42
C HIS A 316 15.06 2.00 17.46
N GLU A 317 15.27 3.27 17.12
CA GLU A 317 16.13 4.17 17.89
C GLU A 317 15.63 4.40 19.32
N SER A 318 14.31 4.53 19.52
CA SER A 318 13.75 4.89 20.82
C SER A 318 13.91 3.76 21.85
N CYS A 319 13.77 2.49 21.43
CA CYS A 319 13.96 1.36 22.34
C CYS A 319 15.44 1.16 22.68
N LEU A 320 16.35 1.53 21.76
CA LEU A 320 17.79 1.43 21.97
C LEU A 320 18.38 2.53 22.84
N VAL A 321 17.66 3.62 23.12
CA VAL A 321 18.10 4.69 24.04
C VAL A 321 17.22 4.80 25.29
N GLU A 322 16.28 3.88 25.46
CA GLU A 322 15.29 3.91 26.55
C GLU A 322 15.97 4.03 27.93
N GLY A 323 15.43 4.92 28.77
CA GLY A 323 15.97 5.23 30.09
C GLY A 323 17.00 6.37 30.12
N SER A 324 17.45 6.85 28.96
CA SER A 324 18.39 7.97 28.87
C SER A 324 17.68 9.34 28.95
N PRO A 325 18.37 10.43 29.36
CA PRO A 325 17.81 11.79 29.32
C PRO A 325 17.36 12.21 27.89
N PRO A 326 16.37 13.12 27.76
CA PRO A 326 15.91 13.59 26.45
C PRO A 326 17.02 14.19 25.59
N GLY A 327 17.10 13.75 24.33
CA GLY A 327 18.17 14.12 23.40
C GLY A 327 19.45 13.30 23.54
N SER A 328 19.52 12.35 24.47
CA SER A 328 20.67 11.45 24.59
C SER A 328 20.85 10.58 23.34
N THR A 329 22.10 10.21 23.10
CA THR A 329 22.54 9.30 22.05
C THR A 329 23.19 8.04 22.66
N GLU A 330 23.18 7.93 23.99
CA GLU A 330 23.69 6.80 24.74
C GLU A 330 22.80 5.59 24.54
N LEU A 331 23.41 4.46 24.17
CA LEU A 331 22.71 3.22 23.92
C LEU A 331 22.43 2.47 25.23
N ASN A 332 21.22 1.99 25.39
CA ASN A 332 20.82 1.10 26.46
C ASN A 332 21.50 -0.28 26.27
N ALA A 333 22.45 -0.61 27.16
CA ALA A 333 23.25 -1.83 27.05
C ALA A 333 22.42 -3.12 26.98
N LYS A 334 21.30 -3.20 27.71
CA LYS A 334 20.41 -4.37 27.71
C LYS A 334 19.59 -4.49 26.43
N ALA A 335 19.12 -3.36 25.90
CA ALA A 335 18.45 -3.34 24.60
C ALA A 335 19.42 -3.72 23.47
N MET A 336 20.67 -3.23 23.53
CA MET A 336 21.72 -3.59 22.58
C MET A 336 22.11 -5.07 22.67
N GLU A 337 22.18 -5.66 23.85
CA GLU A 337 22.42 -7.11 24.01
C GLU A 337 21.38 -7.97 23.27
N ARG A 338 20.13 -7.52 23.30
CA ARG A 338 18.99 -8.16 22.64
C ARG A 338 18.99 -7.92 21.13
N PHE A 339 19.23 -6.68 20.71
CA PHE A 339 19.44 -6.33 19.30
C PHE A 339 20.60 -7.14 18.70
N ASP A 340 21.70 -7.31 19.44
CA ASP A 340 22.84 -8.10 19.02
C ASP A 340 22.47 -9.56 18.74
N ALA A 341 21.59 -10.13 19.57
CA ALA A 341 21.09 -11.49 19.39
C ALA A 341 20.26 -11.62 18.11
N LEU A 342 19.45 -10.61 17.80
CA LEU A 342 18.67 -10.56 16.57
C LEU A 342 19.54 -10.43 15.33
N VAL A 343 20.56 -9.55 15.35
CA VAL A 343 21.54 -9.42 14.27
C VAL A 343 22.26 -10.75 14.04
N ALA A 344 22.77 -11.39 15.10
CA ALA A 344 23.45 -12.67 14.99
C ALA A 344 22.53 -13.77 14.44
N ALA A 345 21.28 -13.83 14.89
CA ALA A 345 20.29 -14.77 14.37
C ALA A 345 19.97 -14.53 12.89
N CYS A 346 19.90 -13.27 12.44
CA CYS A 346 19.74 -12.95 11.02
C CYS A 346 20.95 -13.45 10.20
N VAL A 347 22.17 -13.15 10.66
CA VAL A 347 23.42 -13.60 10.03
C VAL A 347 23.46 -15.12 9.91
N GLU A 348 23.21 -15.85 11.00
CA GLU A 348 23.19 -17.32 11.02
C GLU A 348 22.19 -17.94 10.04
N ASN A 349 21.08 -17.24 9.74
CA ASN A 349 20.01 -17.75 8.89
C ASN A 349 20.07 -17.24 7.45
N GLY A 350 21.13 -16.51 7.05
CA GLY A 350 21.25 -15.98 5.69
C GLY A 350 20.30 -14.80 5.41
N ILE A 351 19.91 -14.07 6.45
CA ILE A 351 19.05 -12.89 6.35
C ILE A 351 19.94 -11.65 6.40
N TYR A 352 19.99 -10.92 5.28
CA TYR A 352 20.65 -9.62 5.19
C TYR A 352 19.81 -8.54 5.88
N MET A 353 20.43 -7.43 6.21
CA MET A 353 19.83 -6.37 7.00
C MET A 353 19.90 -5.04 6.26
N THR A 354 18.88 -4.22 6.50
CA THR A 354 18.85 -2.80 6.14
C THR A 354 18.29 -1.99 7.29
N THR A 355 18.60 -0.70 7.36
CA THR A 355 18.13 0.19 8.42
C THR A 355 18.19 1.63 7.97
N ASP A 356 17.52 2.50 8.71
CA ASP A 356 17.67 3.94 8.62
C ASP A 356 18.66 4.45 9.69
N LEU A 357 19.33 5.57 9.46
CA LEU A 357 20.08 6.27 10.52
C LEU A 357 19.18 7.17 11.37
N PHE A 358 18.00 7.54 10.87
CA PHE A 358 16.96 8.21 11.65
C PHE A 358 15.56 7.88 11.13
N VAL A 359 14.64 7.62 12.05
CA VAL A 359 13.21 7.45 11.75
C VAL A 359 12.38 8.33 12.66
N SER A 360 12.41 8.05 13.96
CA SER A 360 11.49 8.64 14.93
C SER A 360 12.02 8.61 16.38
N ARG A 361 13.33 8.66 16.58
CA ARG A 361 13.93 8.68 17.93
C ARG A 361 13.27 9.75 18.80
N ARG A 362 12.81 9.36 19.98
CA ARG A 362 12.19 10.23 20.97
C ARG A 362 12.51 9.76 22.40
N PRO A 363 12.51 10.67 23.39
CA PRO A 363 12.35 12.12 23.25
C PRO A 363 13.65 12.82 22.82
N ILE A 364 13.52 13.89 22.01
CA ILE A 364 14.61 14.82 21.67
C ILE A 364 14.12 16.22 22.05
N SER A 365 14.75 16.84 23.05
CA SER A 365 14.29 18.14 23.54
C SER A 365 14.74 19.28 22.62
N TRP A 366 13.91 20.32 22.47
CA TRP A 366 14.29 21.55 21.76
C TRP A 366 15.59 22.16 22.30
N LYS A 367 15.73 22.16 23.63
CA LYS A 367 16.93 22.65 24.34
C LYS A 367 18.18 21.87 23.98
N SER A 368 18.10 20.54 23.80
CA SER A 368 19.25 19.72 23.38
C SER A 368 19.75 20.06 21.97
N LEU A 369 18.91 20.70 21.15
CA LEU A 369 19.26 21.17 19.80
C LEU A 369 19.64 22.66 19.78
N GLY A 370 19.75 23.31 20.94
CA GLY A 370 20.15 24.71 21.09
C GLY A 370 19.02 25.71 20.85
N PHE A 371 17.75 25.30 20.88
CA PHE A 371 16.61 26.21 20.85
C PHE A 371 16.18 26.53 22.28
N ASP A 372 15.98 27.83 22.58
CA ASP A 372 15.38 28.26 23.85
C ASP A 372 13.85 28.08 23.81
N ARG A 373 13.43 26.82 23.76
CA ARG A 373 12.03 26.40 23.68
C ARG A 373 11.83 25.19 24.59
N PRO A 374 10.76 25.14 25.41
CA PRO A 374 10.46 23.97 26.22
C PRO A 374 9.87 22.83 25.38
N GLY A 375 9.94 21.62 25.90
CA GLY A 375 9.35 20.42 25.30
C GLY A 375 10.25 19.73 24.27
N ASP A 376 9.64 18.81 23.54
CA ASP A 376 10.33 17.94 22.59
C ASP A 376 10.01 18.29 21.14
N VAL A 377 10.97 17.97 20.27
CA VAL A 377 10.85 18.05 18.82
C VAL A 377 10.07 16.82 18.34
N SER A 378 9.08 17.03 17.48
CA SER A 378 8.37 15.92 16.84
C SER A 378 9.22 15.22 15.78
N MET A 379 8.80 14.01 15.39
CA MET A 379 9.45 13.24 14.32
C MET A 379 9.66 14.08 13.04
N THR A 380 8.60 14.70 12.53
CA THR A 380 8.64 15.48 11.28
C THR A 380 9.52 16.73 11.41
N GLU A 381 9.48 17.40 12.56
CA GLU A 381 10.34 18.57 12.81
C GLU A 381 11.82 18.16 12.83
N PHE A 382 12.19 17.05 13.47
CA PHE A 382 13.58 16.59 13.48
C PHE A 382 14.07 16.17 12.09
N LYS A 383 13.22 15.44 11.33
CA LYS A 383 13.51 15.08 9.93
C LYS A 383 13.82 16.32 9.08
N GLY A 384 13.17 17.46 9.34
CA GLY A 384 13.51 18.73 8.68
C GLY A 384 14.77 19.39 9.25
N LEU A 385 14.88 19.49 10.57
CA LEU A 385 15.97 20.21 11.24
C LEU A 385 17.36 19.64 10.94
N VAL A 386 17.48 18.33 10.69
CA VAL A 386 18.77 17.69 10.40
C VAL A 386 19.48 18.27 9.16
N PHE A 387 18.74 18.92 8.25
CA PHE A 387 19.29 19.58 7.06
C PHE A 387 19.79 21.01 7.32
N PHE A 388 19.28 21.69 8.36
CA PHE A 388 19.43 23.13 8.56
C PHE A 388 20.09 23.53 9.88
N ASN A 389 20.11 22.64 10.88
CA ASN A 389 20.59 22.95 12.23
C ASN A 389 21.78 22.06 12.60
N GLU A 390 22.93 22.67 12.88
CA GLU A 390 24.18 21.94 13.17
C GLU A 390 24.12 21.12 14.47
N ASN A 391 23.33 21.53 15.48
CA ASN A 391 23.15 20.72 16.69
C ASN A 391 22.28 19.49 16.41
N ALA A 392 21.23 19.62 15.60
CA ALA A 392 20.41 18.50 15.13
C ALA A 392 21.26 17.52 14.30
N PHE A 393 22.06 18.03 13.37
CA PHE A 393 22.98 17.21 12.57
C PHE A 393 24.05 16.52 13.44
N SER A 394 24.61 17.23 14.42
CA SER A 394 25.58 16.65 15.36
C SER A 394 24.96 15.57 16.25
N ASN A 395 23.74 15.80 16.74
CA ASN A 395 23.00 14.81 17.52
C ASN A 395 22.66 13.55 16.70
N TYR A 396 22.28 13.75 15.43
CA TYR A 396 22.06 12.68 14.45
C TYR A 396 23.34 11.84 14.24
N LEU A 397 24.48 12.47 13.97
CA LEU A 397 25.75 11.74 13.80
C LEU A 397 26.24 11.08 15.08
N ALA A 398 26.02 11.68 16.25
CA ALA A 398 26.39 11.09 17.53
C ALA A 398 25.63 9.76 17.78
N TYR A 399 24.33 9.71 17.52
CA TYR A 399 23.57 8.46 17.57
C TYR A 399 24.05 7.46 16.52
N ALA A 400 24.20 7.88 15.26
CA ALA A 400 24.67 7.01 14.18
C ALA A 400 26.04 6.40 14.50
N ARG A 401 26.95 7.18 15.12
CA ARG A 401 28.27 6.73 15.56
C ARG A 401 28.16 5.67 16.64
N ALA A 402 27.34 5.91 17.66
CA ALA A 402 27.14 4.95 18.75
C ALA A 402 26.55 3.64 18.22
N PHE A 403 25.48 3.74 17.42
CA PHE A 403 24.75 2.59 16.88
C PHE A 403 25.59 1.75 15.90
N LEU A 404 26.17 2.37 14.87
CA LEU A 404 26.99 1.65 13.90
C LEU A 404 28.34 1.21 14.47
N GLY A 405 28.85 1.92 15.47
CA GLY A 405 30.11 1.63 16.14
C GLY A 405 30.03 0.56 17.23
N HIS A 406 28.82 0.21 17.69
CA HIS A 406 28.60 -0.83 18.67
C HIS A 406 29.11 -2.18 18.17
N VAL A 407 29.91 -2.86 18.99
CA VAL A 407 30.43 -4.21 18.70
C VAL A 407 29.41 -5.23 19.15
N ASN A 408 28.84 -5.95 18.20
CA ASN A 408 27.90 -7.02 18.48
C ASN A 408 28.60 -8.14 19.27
N ARG A 409 28.06 -8.48 20.44
CA ARG A 409 28.70 -9.45 21.34
C ARG A 409 28.79 -10.88 20.80
N TYR A 410 27.93 -11.27 19.87
CA TYR A 410 27.85 -12.62 19.33
C TYR A 410 28.66 -12.76 18.03
N THR A 411 28.65 -11.74 17.17
CA THR A 411 29.41 -11.77 15.90
C THR A 411 30.83 -11.21 16.06
N GLY A 412 31.10 -10.46 17.13
CA GLY A 412 32.39 -9.82 17.39
C GLY A 412 32.73 -8.66 16.46
N ARG A 413 31.77 -8.19 15.66
CA ARG A 413 31.95 -7.12 14.67
C ARG A 413 31.18 -5.87 15.06
N ARG A 414 31.69 -4.70 14.69
CA ARG A 414 30.84 -3.50 14.68
C ARG A 414 29.74 -3.69 13.63
N LEU A 415 28.58 -3.09 13.84
CA LEU A 415 27.53 -3.10 12.80
C LEU A 415 28.03 -2.44 11.49
N ALA A 416 28.91 -1.44 11.57
CA ALA A 416 29.61 -0.85 10.42
C ALA A 416 30.53 -1.82 9.65
N ASP A 417 31.01 -2.89 10.29
CA ASP A 417 31.92 -3.89 9.70
C ASP A 417 31.18 -5.18 9.29
N GLU A 418 29.86 -5.22 9.43
CA GLU A 418 29.02 -6.39 9.17
C GLU A 418 28.60 -6.44 7.68
N PRO A 419 29.15 -7.34 6.85
CA PRO A 419 28.75 -7.46 5.44
C PRO A 419 27.29 -7.88 5.25
N ALA A 420 26.65 -8.43 6.29
CA ALA A 420 25.21 -8.69 6.27
C ALA A 420 24.36 -7.40 6.36
N LEU A 421 24.90 -6.26 6.81
CA LEU A 421 24.26 -4.95 6.64
C LEU A 421 24.44 -4.49 5.18
N ALA A 422 23.52 -4.90 4.33
CA ALA A 422 23.61 -4.74 2.89
C ALA A 422 23.40 -3.30 2.42
N THR A 423 22.37 -2.65 2.96
CA THR A 423 21.96 -1.30 2.57
C THR A 423 21.59 -0.44 3.78
N LEU A 424 21.61 0.88 3.61
CA LEU A 424 21.35 1.84 4.68
C LEU A 424 20.72 3.13 4.12
N SER A 425 19.60 3.55 4.71
CA SER A 425 18.93 4.82 4.40
C SER A 425 19.36 5.92 5.37
N PHE A 426 19.60 7.14 4.91
CA PHE A 426 20.03 8.22 5.79
C PHE A 426 18.94 8.69 6.74
N VAL A 427 17.74 8.93 6.21
CA VAL A 427 16.57 9.34 6.99
C VAL A 427 15.37 8.67 6.35
N ASN A 428 14.53 7.99 7.15
CA ASN A 428 13.30 7.43 6.61
C ASN A 428 12.44 8.54 6.01
N GLU A 429 12.00 8.37 4.76
CA GLU A 429 11.23 9.35 4.00
C GLU A 429 11.89 10.75 3.97
N GLY A 430 13.23 10.75 3.92
CA GLY A 430 14.10 11.90 4.18
C GLY A 430 14.26 12.90 3.04
N ASN A 431 13.18 13.32 2.39
CA ASN A 431 13.21 14.40 1.40
C ASN A 431 12.56 15.69 1.93
N LEU A 432 13.08 16.84 1.51
CA LEU A 432 12.61 18.16 1.97
C LEU A 432 11.19 18.46 1.50
N ASN A 433 10.75 17.90 0.38
CA ASN A 433 9.38 18.06 -0.10
C ASN A 433 8.34 17.48 0.90
N GLY A 434 8.68 16.43 1.63
CA GLY A 434 7.82 15.86 2.67
C GLY A 434 7.74 16.67 3.96
N VAL A 435 8.71 17.54 4.25
CA VAL A 435 8.87 18.22 5.56
C VAL A 435 8.88 19.74 5.49
N TRP A 436 8.86 20.36 4.31
CA TRP A 436 9.02 21.81 4.17
C TRP A 436 7.92 22.63 4.87
N TRP A 437 6.70 22.10 4.97
CA TRP A 437 5.62 22.78 5.72
C TRP A 437 5.94 22.89 7.21
N SER A 438 6.55 21.85 7.81
CA SER A 438 7.02 21.91 9.19
C SER A 438 8.16 22.91 9.34
N LEU A 439 9.10 22.94 8.40
CA LEU A 439 10.18 23.94 8.38
C LEU A 439 9.64 25.37 8.25
N LYS A 440 8.60 25.58 7.45
CA LYS A 440 7.91 26.86 7.31
C LYS A 440 7.21 27.28 8.60
N GLN A 441 6.53 26.37 9.28
CA GLN A 441 5.90 26.64 10.58
C GLN A 441 6.92 27.01 11.67
N LEU A 442 8.14 26.49 11.56
CA LEU A 442 9.27 26.86 12.42
C LEU A 442 9.98 28.15 12.00
N GLY A 443 9.60 28.79 10.88
CA GLY A 443 10.25 29.98 10.36
C GLY A 443 11.65 29.74 9.79
N ILE A 444 11.98 28.49 9.41
CA ILE A 444 13.30 28.13 8.85
C ILE A 444 13.34 28.41 7.34
N VAL A 445 12.21 28.25 6.65
CA VAL A 445 12.04 28.53 5.22
C VAL A 445 10.75 29.30 4.98
N ASP A 446 10.74 30.24 4.03
CA ASP A 446 9.53 31.04 3.74
C ASP A 446 8.63 30.39 2.68
N LYS A 447 9.27 29.73 1.70
CA LYS A 447 8.63 29.11 0.54
C LYS A 447 9.32 27.79 0.19
N PHE A 448 8.62 26.97 -0.59
CA PHE A 448 9.24 25.85 -1.28
C PHE A 448 10.14 26.39 -2.40
N ASP A 449 11.39 25.94 -2.45
CA ASP A 449 12.38 26.32 -3.45
C ASP A 449 13.09 25.06 -3.96
N GLU A 450 12.69 24.58 -5.13
CA GLU A 450 13.11 23.28 -5.67
C GLU A 450 14.63 23.19 -5.83
N LYS A 451 15.25 24.25 -6.38
CA LYS A 451 16.69 24.29 -6.62
C LYS A 451 17.45 24.31 -5.29
N ALA A 452 17.11 25.21 -4.38
CA ALA A 452 17.79 25.32 -3.09
C ALA A 452 17.64 24.04 -2.27
N PHE A 453 16.47 23.41 -2.30
CA PHE A 453 16.24 22.15 -1.58
C PHE A 453 17.08 21.01 -2.15
N ALA A 454 17.16 20.86 -3.47
CA ALA A 454 18.03 19.85 -4.09
C ALA A 454 19.52 20.06 -3.72
N GLU A 455 19.99 21.31 -3.67
CA GLU A 455 21.36 21.64 -3.25
C GLU A 455 21.62 21.29 -1.77
N ILE A 456 20.65 21.55 -0.89
CA ILE A 456 20.71 21.22 0.54
C ILE A 456 20.70 19.70 0.74
N GLU A 457 19.82 18.98 0.05
CA GLU A 457 19.73 17.51 0.08
C GLU A 457 21.06 16.89 -0.39
N ALA A 458 21.64 17.37 -1.48
CA ALA A 458 22.92 16.88 -1.98
C ALA A 458 24.07 17.15 -0.99
N ARG A 459 24.11 18.34 -0.39
CA ARG A 459 25.10 18.67 0.66
C ARG A 459 24.94 17.77 1.89
N PHE A 460 23.71 17.54 2.35
CA PHE A 460 23.44 16.63 3.46
C PHE A 460 23.92 15.22 3.11
N ALA A 461 23.56 14.69 1.93
CA ALA A 461 23.98 13.37 1.48
C ALA A 461 25.50 13.21 1.45
N ARG A 462 26.24 14.19 0.91
CA ARG A 462 27.71 14.18 0.90
C ARG A 462 28.30 14.20 2.31
N ARG A 463 27.73 14.97 3.24
CA ARG A 463 28.19 15.02 4.65
C ARG A 463 28.02 13.68 5.35
N VAL A 464 26.85 13.04 5.22
CA VAL A 464 26.58 11.73 5.82
C VAL A 464 27.42 10.63 5.17
N THR A 465 27.56 10.65 3.85
CA THR A 465 28.43 9.72 3.11
C THR A 465 29.88 9.84 3.58
N LYS A 466 30.39 11.07 3.71
CA LYS A 466 31.74 11.32 4.23
C LYS A 466 31.93 10.69 5.62
N PHE A 467 31.00 10.93 6.53
CA PHE A 467 31.00 10.30 7.86
C PHE A 467 31.03 8.76 7.77
N LEU A 468 30.16 8.16 6.95
CA LEU A 468 30.09 6.70 6.81
C LEU A 468 31.38 6.10 6.24
N ARG A 469 31.95 6.71 5.19
CA ARG A 469 33.11 6.16 4.47
C ARG A 469 34.44 6.50 5.14
N GLU A 470 34.62 7.73 5.63
CA GLU A 470 35.89 8.18 6.19
C GLU A 470 36.03 7.84 7.67
N GLU A 471 34.96 7.99 8.45
CA GLU A 471 35.04 7.82 9.90
C GLU A 471 34.58 6.43 10.35
N MET A 472 33.40 6.00 9.90
CA MET A 472 32.88 4.68 10.30
C MET A 472 33.52 3.52 9.53
N LYS A 473 34.09 3.80 8.35
CA LYS A 473 34.57 2.80 7.36
C LYS A 473 33.46 1.82 6.92
N CYS A 474 32.21 2.23 7.03
CA CYS A 474 31.06 1.42 6.66
C CYS A 474 31.00 1.27 5.15
N LYS A 475 30.75 0.05 4.65
CA LYS A 475 30.67 -0.28 3.22
C LYS A 475 29.26 -0.58 2.73
N ALA A 476 28.25 -0.56 3.61
CA ALA A 476 26.85 -0.73 3.21
C ALA A 476 26.47 0.29 2.12
N LEU A 477 25.68 -0.14 1.14
CA LEU A 477 25.20 0.74 0.08
C LEU A 477 24.19 1.75 0.65
N THR A 478 24.21 2.97 0.13
CA THR A 478 23.48 4.10 0.71
C THR A 478 22.39 4.64 -0.19
N SER A 479 21.27 5.02 0.43
CA SER A 479 20.16 5.71 -0.21
C SER A 479 19.50 6.70 0.74
N ASN A 480 18.55 7.47 0.22
CA ASN A 480 17.68 8.37 0.95
C ASN A 480 16.49 8.74 0.04
N MET A 481 15.57 9.59 0.51
CA MET A 481 14.45 10.10 -0.30
C MET A 481 13.52 8.97 -0.80
N ASN A 482 13.30 7.96 0.04
CA ASN A 482 12.55 6.75 -0.26
C ASN A 482 11.02 6.90 -0.23
N ASN A 483 10.50 8.12 -0.30
CA ASN A 483 9.09 8.45 -0.47
C ASN A 483 8.90 9.38 -1.69
N TYR A 484 9.65 9.12 -2.75
CA TYR A 484 9.62 9.93 -3.97
C TYR A 484 8.30 9.80 -4.72
N PHE A 485 7.45 8.81 -4.45
CA PHE A 485 6.13 8.65 -5.07
C PHE A 485 5.20 9.88 -4.93
N TRP A 486 5.41 10.74 -3.93
CA TRP A 486 4.70 12.00 -3.77
C TRP A 486 5.29 13.17 -4.56
N ASN A 487 6.53 13.03 -5.01
CA ASN A 487 7.36 14.12 -5.46
C ASN A 487 7.23 14.35 -6.98
N ASP A 488 7.08 15.61 -7.37
CA ASP A 488 7.12 16.06 -8.77
C ASP A 488 8.41 16.84 -9.09
N SER A 489 9.32 16.96 -8.12
CA SER A 489 10.60 17.68 -8.24
C SER A 489 11.58 16.90 -9.12
N ALA A 490 11.77 17.35 -10.36
CA ALA A 490 12.75 16.76 -11.24
C ALA A 490 14.18 17.01 -10.75
N ALA A 491 14.44 18.13 -10.06
CA ALA A 491 15.75 18.40 -9.48
C ALA A 491 16.17 17.36 -8.43
N SER A 492 15.22 16.84 -7.65
CA SER A 492 15.47 15.77 -6.67
C SER A 492 15.96 14.46 -7.31
N GLN A 493 15.66 14.20 -8.59
CA GLN A 493 16.22 13.03 -9.30
C GLN A 493 17.71 13.18 -9.57
N LEU A 494 18.21 14.41 -9.77
CA LEU A 494 19.64 14.66 -9.92
C LEU A 494 20.39 14.30 -8.64
N VAL A 495 19.82 14.63 -7.47
CA VAL A 495 20.37 14.25 -6.16
C VAL A 495 20.38 12.74 -6.02
N ARG A 496 19.23 12.07 -6.27
CA ARG A 496 19.14 10.61 -6.20
C ARG A 496 20.11 9.91 -7.14
N ALA A 497 20.38 10.49 -8.31
CA ALA A 497 21.30 9.96 -9.31
C ALA A 497 22.79 10.21 -9.00
N ARG A 498 23.13 11.23 -8.21
CA ARG A 498 24.54 11.59 -7.98
C ARG A 498 25.05 11.16 -6.63
N GLU A 499 24.20 11.16 -5.62
CA GLU A 499 24.62 11.11 -4.23
C GLU A 499 24.37 9.75 -3.56
N PHE A 500 23.67 8.82 -4.21
CA PHE A 500 23.29 7.52 -3.63
C PHE A 500 23.70 6.34 -4.51
N ASP A 501 24.05 5.23 -3.87
CA ASP A 501 24.45 3.97 -4.50
C ASP A 501 23.27 3.25 -5.18
N TYR A 502 22.05 3.47 -4.67
CA TYR A 502 20.81 2.90 -5.20
C TYR A 502 19.61 3.83 -4.96
N ALA A 503 18.56 3.65 -5.76
CA ALA A 503 17.29 4.36 -5.59
C ALA A 503 16.29 3.50 -4.82
N ASP A 504 15.54 4.13 -3.92
CA ASP A 504 14.49 3.49 -3.12
C ASP A 504 13.20 4.31 -3.20
N ASP A 505 12.06 3.67 -2.98
CA ASP A 505 10.75 4.33 -2.90
C ASP A 505 9.74 3.49 -2.09
N HIS A 506 8.62 4.08 -1.70
CA HIS A 506 7.57 3.45 -0.89
C HIS A 506 6.21 3.59 -1.55
N PHE A 507 5.27 2.68 -1.24
CA PHE A 507 3.87 2.89 -1.63
C PHE A 507 2.92 2.11 -0.72
N TYR A 508 1.70 2.61 -0.56
CA TYR A 508 0.69 1.98 0.27
C TYR A 508 -0.67 2.03 -0.42
N VAL A 509 -1.30 0.86 -0.56
CA VAL A 509 -2.70 0.76 -0.96
C VAL A 509 -3.56 0.70 0.30
N ASP A 510 -4.65 1.47 0.31
CA ASP A 510 -5.56 1.59 1.45
C ASP A 510 -4.89 2.07 2.76
N HIS A 511 -3.85 2.92 2.66
CA HIS A 511 -3.22 3.52 3.85
C HIS A 511 -4.29 4.17 4.77
N PRO A 512 -4.26 3.91 6.09
CA PRO A 512 -5.30 4.36 7.00
C PRO A 512 -5.48 5.87 6.99
N ARG A 513 -6.75 6.30 7.01
CA ARG A 513 -7.14 7.70 7.15
C ARG A 513 -8.00 7.86 8.40
N PHE A 514 -7.42 8.50 9.40
CA PHE A 514 -8.09 8.75 10.67
C PHE A 514 -9.09 9.89 10.51
N LEU A 515 -10.36 9.63 10.85
CA LEU A 515 -11.44 10.59 10.62
C LEU A 515 -11.65 11.55 11.79
N ASP A 516 -11.27 11.16 13.01
CA ASP A 516 -11.44 11.97 14.24
C ASP A 516 -10.11 12.37 14.87
N ARG A 517 -9.39 11.42 15.51
CA ARG A 517 -8.08 11.64 16.13
C ARG A 517 -7.01 10.83 15.44
N ASP A 518 -5.79 11.36 15.41
CA ASP A 518 -4.65 10.67 14.81
C ASP A 518 -4.45 9.30 15.50
N TRP A 519 -4.21 8.26 14.71
CA TRP A 519 -3.98 6.89 15.18
C TRP A 519 -5.14 6.25 15.96
N SER A 520 -6.37 6.74 15.80
CA SER A 520 -7.56 6.13 16.40
C SER A 520 -8.66 5.81 15.39
N LEU A 521 -9.51 4.83 15.73
CA LEU A 521 -10.80 4.70 15.05
C LEU A 521 -11.66 5.93 15.33
N PRO A 522 -12.60 6.29 14.43
CA PRO A 522 -12.91 5.62 13.17
C PRO A 522 -11.91 5.94 12.05
N THR A 523 -11.70 4.97 11.15
CA THR A 523 -10.83 5.14 9.98
C THR A 523 -11.58 4.86 8.69
N SER A 524 -11.19 5.53 7.60
CA SER A 524 -11.70 5.19 6.27
C SER A 524 -10.72 4.37 5.44
N CYS A 525 -11.30 3.46 4.67
CA CYS A 525 -10.64 2.61 3.67
C CYS A 525 -11.55 2.59 2.43
N PRO A 526 -11.10 3.06 1.25
CA PRO A 526 -11.92 3.06 0.04
C PRO A 526 -12.47 1.69 -0.34
N ASN A 527 -11.71 0.62 -0.07
CA ASN A 527 -12.09 -0.76 -0.42
C ASN A 527 -12.38 -0.93 -1.92
N THR A 528 -11.62 -0.22 -2.76
CA THR A 528 -11.72 -0.24 -4.22
C THR A 528 -10.79 -1.29 -4.79
N ASN A 529 -11.23 -1.99 -5.85
CA ASN A 529 -10.39 -2.97 -6.53
C ASN A 529 -9.19 -2.26 -7.17
N PRO A 530 -7.94 -2.57 -6.75
CA PRO A 530 -6.75 -1.88 -7.25
C PRO A 530 -6.48 -2.18 -8.73
N LEU A 531 -7.10 -3.20 -9.33
CA LEU A 531 -6.98 -3.52 -10.75
C LEU A 531 -7.93 -2.70 -11.62
N SER A 532 -8.93 -2.06 -11.03
CA SER A 532 -9.94 -1.27 -11.74
C SER A 532 -9.45 0.15 -11.99
N GLY A 533 -8.66 0.34 -13.05
CA GLY A 533 -8.17 1.65 -13.48
C GLY A 533 -6.69 1.68 -13.87
N PRO A 534 -6.18 2.86 -14.24
CA PRO A 534 -4.79 3.02 -14.65
C PRO A 534 -3.79 2.88 -13.48
N ASP A 535 -4.16 3.33 -12.28
CA ASP A 535 -3.30 3.31 -11.11
C ASP A 535 -3.59 2.09 -10.22
N GLN A 536 -2.62 1.17 -10.15
CA GLN A 536 -2.67 -0.08 -9.37
C GLN A 536 -1.66 -0.03 -8.21
N GLY A 537 -1.29 1.20 -7.78
CA GLY A 537 -0.45 1.52 -6.64
C GLY A 537 1.07 1.50 -6.91
N THR A 538 1.56 0.58 -7.75
CA THR A 538 3.00 0.30 -7.87
C THR A 538 3.66 0.83 -9.13
N GLN A 539 2.93 0.93 -10.24
CA GLN A 539 3.53 1.14 -11.57
C GLN A 539 4.13 2.53 -11.72
N ARG A 540 3.57 3.50 -11.00
CA ARG A 540 4.08 4.86 -10.98
C ARG A 540 5.53 4.95 -10.49
N LEU A 541 5.92 4.07 -9.56
CA LEU A 541 7.29 4.00 -9.07
C LEU A 541 8.26 3.48 -10.14
N ALA A 542 7.78 2.63 -11.06
CA ALA A 542 8.59 2.20 -12.21
C ALA A 542 8.95 3.40 -13.10
N VAL A 543 8.07 4.40 -13.25
CA VAL A 543 8.38 5.63 -14.00
C VAL A 543 9.45 6.47 -13.31
N THR A 544 9.44 6.55 -11.98
CA THR A 544 10.33 7.44 -11.20
C THR A 544 11.58 6.76 -10.67
N ARG A 545 11.77 5.46 -10.87
CA ARG A 545 13.04 4.78 -10.60
C ARG A 545 14.15 5.33 -11.50
N ILE A 546 15.39 5.18 -11.07
CA ILE A 546 16.56 5.58 -11.86
C ILE A 546 17.14 4.34 -12.55
N LEU A 547 17.11 4.32 -13.89
CA LEU A 547 17.40 3.15 -14.72
C LEU A 547 18.82 2.62 -14.62
N ASP A 548 19.78 3.48 -14.28
CA ASP A 548 21.22 3.17 -14.30
C ASP A 548 21.74 2.57 -12.98
N ARG A 549 20.86 2.38 -11.99
CA ARG A 549 21.22 1.89 -10.65
C ARG A 549 20.18 0.92 -10.09
N PRO A 550 20.52 0.16 -9.02
CA PRO A 550 19.57 -0.73 -8.38
C PRO A 550 18.36 0.05 -7.86
N PHE A 551 17.19 -0.57 -7.94
CA PHE A 551 15.96 -0.01 -7.40
C PHE A 551 15.36 -0.94 -6.36
N THR A 552 15.00 -0.37 -5.21
CA THR A 552 14.32 -1.10 -4.14
C THR A 552 13.02 -0.43 -3.76
N ILE A 553 12.16 -1.21 -3.12
CA ILE A 553 11.04 -0.71 -2.34
C ILE A 553 11.23 -1.21 -0.92
N THR A 554 11.65 -0.36 0.01
CA THR A 554 11.89 -0.79 1.41
C THR A 554 10.68 -0.67 2.34
N GLU A 555 9.58 -0.11 1.85
CA GLU A 555 8.28 -0.15 2.49
C GLU A 555 7.17 -0.25 1.44
N TYR A 556 6.32 -1.25 1.62
CA TYR A 556 5.02 -1.25 0.97
C TYR A 556 3.99 -2.05 1.76
N ASN A 557 2.71 -1.74 1.58
CA ASN A 557 1.63 -2.56 2.10
C ASN A 557 0.32 -2.39 1.30
N PHE A 558 -0.50 -3.43 1.34
CA PHE A 558 -1.93 -3.35 1.04
C PHE A 558 -2.62 -3.46 2.38
N ALA A 559 -2.97 -2.32 2.98
CA ALA A 559 -3.24 -2.25 4.41
C ALA A 559 -4.61 -2.84 4.77
N ALA A 560 -4.70 -3.47 5.94
CA ALA A 560 -5.97 -3.86 6.51
C ALA A 560 -6.73 -2.60 6.97
N PRO A 561 -8.07 -2.59 6.88
CA PRO A 561 -8.92 -3.75 6.61
C PRO A 561 -9.28 -3.97 5.13
N GLY A 562 -8.56 -3.36 4.18
CA GLY A 562 -8.88 -3.41 2.74
C GLY A 562 -9.10 -4.84 2.23
N ARG A 563 -10.16 -5.13 1.47
CA ARG A 563 -10.53 -6.52 1.10
C ARG A 563 -9.65 -7.15 0.02
N PHE A 564 -8.84 -6.34 -0.68
CA PHE A 564 -8.04 -6.76 -1.84
C PHE A 564 -6.57 -7.06 -1.51
N ARG A 565 -6.22 -7.27 -0.24
CA ARG A 565 -4.82 -7.55 0.17
C ARG A 565 -4.23 -8.81 -0.49
N GLY A 566 -5.07 -9.76 -0.88
CA GLY A 566 -4.67 -10.99 -1.58
C GLY A 566 -4.04 -10.72 -2.95
N VAL A 567 -4.45 -9.63 -3.61
CA VAL A 567 -3.89 -9.17 -4.89
C VAL A 567 -2.49 -8.57 -4.69
N GLY A 568 -2.30 -7.88 -3.56
CA GLY A 568 -1.17 -6.98 -3.35
C GLY A 568 0.20 -7.64 -3.31
N GLY A 569 0.32 -8.81 -2.69
CA GLY A 569 1.56 -9.59 -2.74
C GLY A 569 1.94 -9.92 -4.18
N ILE A 570 1.01 -10.51 -4.93
CA ILE A 570 1.28 -11.05 -6.25
C ILE A 570 1.68 -9.95 -7.25
N LEU A 571 0.91 -8.87 -7.31
CA LEU A 571 1.20 -7.77 -8.24
C LEU A 571 2.54 -7.10 -7.96
N THR A 572 2.87 -6.84 -6.70
CA THR A 572 4.15 -6.18 -6.36
C THR A 572 5.34 -7.08 -6.72
N GLY A 573 5.25 -8.38 -6.42
CA GLY A 573 6.30 -9.34 -6.79
C GLY A 573 6.44 -9.51 -8.31
N ALA A 574 5.31 -9.59 -9.02
CA ALA A 574 5.28 -9.69 -10.48
C ALA A 574 5.90 -8.45 -11.15
N LEU A 575 5.47 -7.26 -10.75
CA LEU A 575 6.00 -6.02 -11.32
C LEU A 575 7.48 -5.85 -11.01
N GLY A 576 7.90 -6.12 -9.78
CA GLY A 576 9.31 -6.07 -9.40
C GLY A 576 10.17 -7.05 -10.21
N ALA A 577 9.65 -8.25 -10.52
CA ALA A 577 10.36 -9.20 -11.36
C ALA A 577 10.48 -8.70 -12.80
N ARG A 578 9.36 -8.22 -13.37
CA ARG A 578 9.26 -7.67 -14.73
C ARG A 578 10.16 -6.45 -14.94
N GLN A 579 10.25 -5.58 -13.95
CA GLN A 579 11.05 -4.34 -14.00
C GLN A 579 12.52 -4.54 -13.59
N ASP A 580 12.90 -5.77 -13.21
CA ASP A 580 14.23 -6.09 -12.70
C ASP A 580 14.64 -5.26 -11.46
N TRP A 581 13.70 -5.12 -10.52
CA TRP A 581 14.00 -4.48 -9.24
C TRP A 581 14.91 -5.37 -8.39
N SER A 582 15.65 -4.74 -7.48
CA SER A 582 16.68 -5.39 -6.68
C SER A 582 16.25 -5.66 -5.24
N GLY A 583 15.17 -5.05 -4.76
CA GLY A 583 14.68 -5.26 -3.39
C GLY A 583 13.20 -4.95 -3.20
N LEU A 584 12.50 -5.79 -2.42
CA LEU A 584 11.11 -5.60 -1.98
C LEU A 584 10.99 -5.93 -0.49
N VAL A 585 10.74 -4.93 0.35
CA VAL A 585 10.64 -5.09 1.81
C VAL A 585 9.29 -4.58 2.28
N ARG A 586 8.46 -5.46 2.83
CA ARG A 586 7.09 -5.13 3.26
C ARG A 586 7.09 -4.39 4.59
N PHE A 587 6.22 -3.40 4.74
CA PHE A 587 5.96 -2.71 6.01
C PHE A 587 4.63 -3.18 6.60
N ALA A 588 4.56 -4.00 7.65
CA ALA A 588 5.66 -4.54 8.46
C ALA A 588 5.25 -5.90 9.05
N TRP A 589 6.20 -6.65 9.63
CA TRP A 589 5.89 -7.88 10.35
C TRP A 589 5.12 -7.56 11.63
N THR A 590 5.67 -6.63 12.42
CA THR A 590 5.03 -6.14 13.63
C THR A 590 5.50 -4.74 14.05
N HIS A 591 4.61 -3.99 14.70
CA HIS A 591 4.92 -2.70 15.34
C HIS A 591 5.42 -2.79 16.80
N GLY A 592 5.63 -3.99 17.32
CA GLY A 592 6.28 -4.19 18.62
C GLY A 592 6.49 -5.66 18.98
N SER A 593 7.17 -5.93 20.08
CA SER A 593 7.60 -7.28 20.48
C SER A 593 6.46 -8.30 20.58
N HIS A 594 5.24 -7.83 20.84
CA HIS A 594 4.01 -8.63 20.97
C HIS A 594 3.59 -9.44 19.73
N GLY A 595 4.16 -9.17 18.54
CA GLY A 595 3.89 -9.89 17.29
C GLY A 595 5.01 -10.83 16.84
N LEU A 596 6.05 -11.05 17.65
CA LEU A 596 7.17 -11.93 17.28
C LEU A 596 6.94 -13.40 17.65
N ASP A 597 6.13 -13.68 18.66
CA ASP A 597 5.97 -15.00 19.25
C ASP A 597 4.57 -15.60 19.16
N ARG A 598 3.60 -14.82 18.69
CA ARG A 598 2.21 -15.26 18.54
C ARG A 598 1.50 -14.54 17.40
N ALA A 599 0.53 -15.23 16.82
CA ALA A 599 -0.43 -14.60 15.93
C ALA A 599 -1.28 -13.58 16.69
N LYS A 600 -1.67 -12.50 16.02
CA LYS A 600 -2.54 -11.48 16.60
C LYS A 600 -3.73 -11.15 15.71
N ALA A 601 -4.69 -10.39 16.26
CA ALA A 601 -5.78 -9.85 15.46
C ALA A 601 -5.25 -8.93 14.35
N LEU A 602 -5.98 -8.85 13.23
CA LEU A 602 -5.68 -7.92 12.15
C LEU A 602 -5.61 -6.49 12.69
N GLY A 603 -4.64 -5.74 12.20
CA GLY A 603 -4.49 -4.31 12.36
C GLY A 603 -3.93 -3.73 11.06
N PHE A 604 -3.71 -2.41 10.99
CA PHE A 604 -3.42 -1.73 9.73
C PHE A 604 -2.33 -2.36 8.85
N PHE A 605 -1.15 -2.64 9.41
CA PHE A 605 0.05 -2.99 8.62
C PHE A 605 0.68 -4.35 8.95
N ASP A 606 0.33 -4.98 10.08
CA ASP A 606 1.12 -6.06 10.67
C ASP A 606 0.82 -7.43 10.05
N MET A 607 1.83 -8.00 9.40
CA MET A 607 1.76 -9.33 8.77
C MET A 607 1.65 -10.46 9.80
N SER A 608 2.18 -10.28 11.02
CA SER A 608 2.02 -11.23 12.14
C SER A 608 0.55 -11.49 12.53
N GLY A 609 -0.37 -10.64 12.09
CA GLY A 609 -1.82 -10.83 12.25
C GLY A 609 -2.60 -10.94 10.94
N ASP A 610 -1.93 -11.04 9.79
CA ASP A 610 -2.58 -11.09 8.47
C ASP A 610 -2.25 -12.39 7.72
N PRO A 611 -3.00 -13.48 7.95
CA PRO A 611 -2.77 -14.76 7.27
C PRO A 611 -3.00 -14.68 5.76
N LEU A 612 -3.82 -13.73 5.30
CA LEU A 612 -4.08 -13.50 3.89
C LEU A 612 -2.87 -12.87 3.21
N GLY A 613 -2.29 -11.83 3.83
CA GLY A 613 -1.05 -11.20 3.37
C GLY A 613 0.10 -12.21 3.29
N LEU A 614 0.33 -12.99 4.36
CA LEU A 614 1.42 -13.97 4.43
C LEU A 614 1.33 -15.07 3.36
N ALA A 615 0.10 -15.45 3.00
CA ALA A 615 -0.12 -16.41 1.93
C ALA A 615 0.12 -15.79 0.55
N ALA A 616 -0.34 -14.56 0.31
CA ALA A 616 -0.13 -13.85 -0.95
C ALA A 616 1.36 -13.66 -1.31
N GLU A 617 2.23 -13.47 -0.31
CA GLU A 617 3.66 -13.28 -0.52
C GLU A 617 4.38 -14.50 -1.10
N ARG A 618 3.80 -15.71 -0.99
CA ARG A 618 4.42 -16.92 -1.54
C ARG A 618 4.52 -16.87 -3.05
N ALA A 619 3.51 -16.32 -3.72
CA ALA A 619 3.60 -16.01 -5.14
C ALA A 619 4.69 -14.97 -5.42
N SER A 620 4.79 -13.90 -4.62
CA SER A 620 5.82 -12.87 -4.81
C SER A 620 7.24 -13.44 -4.72
N ILE A 621 7.51 -14.33 -3.76
CA ILE A 621 8.82 -14.94 -3.58
C ILE A 621 9.16 -15.83 -4.79
N CYS A 622 8.20 -16.63 -5.28
CA CYS A 622 8.35 -17.41 -6.51
C CYS A 622 8.65 -16.51 -7.73
N LEU A 623 7.85 -15.47 -7.94
CA LEU A 623 7.98 -14.58 -9.10
C LEU A 623 9.26 -13.75 -9.07
N PHE A 624 9.57 -13.15 -7.92
CA PHE A 624 10.63 -12.17 -7.76
C PHE A 624 11.98 -12.78 -7.39
N LEU A 625 12.05 -13.56 -6.30
CA LEU A 625 13.31 -14.13 -5.81
C LEU A 625 13.73 -15.36 -6.59
N ARG A 626 12.80 -16.28 -6.88
CA ARG A 626 13.08 -17.47 -7.70
C ARG A 626 13.09 -17.16 -9.20
N ARG A 627 12.68 -15.95 -9.58
CA ARG A 627 12.65 -15.45 -10.97
C ARG A 627 11.74 -16.29 -11.86
N ASP A 628 10.55 -16.64 -11.37
CA ASP A 628 9.56 -17.36 -12.19
C ASP A 628 8.94 -16.48 -13.28
N LEU A 629 9.01 -15.15 -13.15
CA LEU A 629 8.57 -14.22 -14.17
C LEU A 629 9.77 -13.53 -14.82
N ASP A 630 9.78 -13.54 -16.16
CA ASP A 630 10.85 -12.92 -16.93
C ASP A 630 10.85 -11.39 -16.85
N VAL A 631 12.05 -10.83 -16.96
CA VAL A 631 12.30 -9.40 -17.10
C VAL A 631 11.82 -8.93 -18.47
N ALA A 632 11.30 -7.70 -18.55
CA ALA A 632 10.89 -7.12 -19.82
C ALA A 632 12.10 -6.97 -20.77
N GLU A 633 11.95 -7.43 -22.02
CA GLU A 633 13.03 -7.40 -23.01
C GLU A 633 13.47 -5.98 -23.38
N ARG A 634 12.49 -5.08 -23.56
CA ARG A 634 12.74 -3.69 -24.00
C ARG A 634 12.84 -2.75 -22.82
N THR A 635 13.77 -1.79 -22.92
CA THR A 635 13.97 -0.74 -21.93
C THR A 635 13.64 0.62 -22.54
N CYS A 636 12.78 1.37 -21.87
CA CYS A 636 12.30 2.68 -22.27
C CYS A 636 12.61 3.70 -21.16
N ALA A 637 13.10 4.89 -21.53
CA ALA A 637 13.53 5.91 -20.59
C ALA A 637 12.79 7.24 -20.78
N PHE A 638 12.43 7.86 -19.67
CA PHE A 638 12.23 9.30 -19.56
C PHE A 638 13.59 9.94 -19.28
N VAL A 639 14.17 10.60 -20.28
CA VAL A 639 15.53 11.16 -20.17
C VAL A 639 15.48 12.51 -19.49
N LEU A 640 16.28 12.66 -18.44
CA LEU A 640 16.38 13.87 -17.63
C LEU A 640 17.78 14.47 -17.79
N SER A 641 17.93 15.50 -18.63
CA SER A 641 19.24 16.14 -18.81
C SER A 641 19.72 16.76 -17.49
N PRO A 642 20.93 16.40 -17.00
CA PRO A 642 21.47 16.94 -15.76
C PRO A 642 21.55 18.48 -15.75
N ALA A 643 21.85 19.10 -16.90
CA ALA A 643 21.93 20.56 -17.02
C ALA A 643 20.57 21.22 -16.78
N LYS A 644 19.49 20.62 -17.31
CA LYS A 644 18.12 21.12 -17.10
C LYS A 644 17.64 20.89 -15.66
N LEU A 645 17.98 19.75 -15.07
CA LEU A 645 17.62 19.44 -13.68
C LEU A 645 18.33 20.36 -12.67
N ALA A 646 19.53 20.84 -12.99
CA ALA A 646 20.27 21.79 -12.16
C ALA A 646 19.71 23.23 -12.24
N ASP A 647 18.83 23.50 -13.21
CA ASP A 647 18.20 24.80 -13.42
C ASP A 647 16.68 24.67 -13.61
N PRO A 648 15.97 24.18 -12.57
CA PRO A 648 14.53 23.91 -12.64
C PRO A 648 13.69 25.18 -12.84
N ASP A 649 14.23 26.36 -12.49
CA ASP A 649 13.55 27.65 -12.68
C ASP A 649 13.34 27.98 -14.16
N ASN A 650 14.29 27.62 -15.03
CA ASN A 650 14.20 27.83 -16.48
C ASN A 650 13.66 26.61 -17.24
N HIS A 651 13.63 25.43 -16.60
CA HIS A 651 13.18 24.17 -17.20
C HIS A 651 12.05 23.51 -16.41
N LYS A 652 11.03 24.32 -16.07
CA LYS A 652 9.86 23.84 -15.33
C LYS A 652 9.11 22.77 -16.09
N GLY A 653 8.66 21.74 -15.37
CA GLY A 653 7.91 20.63 -15.93
C GLY A 653 7.16 19.87 -14.85
N SER A 654 6.52 18.76 -15.25
CA SER A 654 5.85 17.84 -14.34
C SER A 654 5.95 16.43 -14.89
N TYR A 655 6.06 15.45 -14.00
CA TYR A 655 5.96 14.03 -14.30
C TYR A 655 4.55 13.58 -14.69
N ALA A 656 3.53 14.43 -14.63
CA ALA A 656 2.16 14.04 -14.98
C ALA A 656 2.06 13.33 -16.35
N ASN A 657 2.78 13.81 -17.36
CA ASN A 657 2.81 13.18 -18.69
C ASN A 657 3.50 11.80 -18.66
N ALA A 658 4.53 11.63 -17.84
CA ALA A 658 5.24 10.38 -17.66
C ALA A 658 4.40 9.35 -16.86
N TRP A 659 3.70 9.79 -15.82
CA TRP A 659 2.81 8.95 -15.03
C TRP A 659 1.59 8.48 -15.82
N ALA A 660 1.15 9.23 -16.84
CA ALA A 660 0.13 8.74 -17.78
C ALA A 660 0.57 7.52 -18.61
N MET A 661 1.85 7.14 -18.53
CA MET A 661 2.45 5.94 -19.14
C MET A 661 2.81 4.85 -18.12
N ASP A 662 2.38 4.94 -16.86
CA ASP A 662 2.72 3.95 -15.83
C ASP A 662 2.25 2.51 -16.18
N TRP A 663 1.12 2.34 -16.87
CA TRP A 663 0.67 1.05 -17.42
C TRP A 663 1.73 0.34 -18.29
N ALA A 664 2.65 1.10 -18.90
CA ALA A 664 3.74 0.55 -19.71
C ALA A 664 4.71 -0.32 -18.89
N ALA A 665 4.75 -0.16 -17.57
CA ALA A 665 5.58 -0.96 -16.68
C ALA A 665 5.25 -2.47 -16.71
N TRP A 666 4.08 -2.85 -17.24
CA TRP A 666 3.75 -4.26 -17.46
C TRP A 666 4.30 -4.84 -18.78
N ARG A 667 4.78 -3.98 -19.70
CA ARG A 667 5.23 -4.36 -21.05
C ARG A 667 6.72 -4.12 -21.31
N VAL A 668 7.28 -3.07 -20.72
CA VAL A 668 8.67 -2.66 -20.91
C VAL A 668 9.31 -2.33 -19.57
N LYS A 669 10.64 -2.46 -19.45
CA LYS A 669 11.37 -1.81 -18.37
C LYS A 669 11.24 -0.30 -18.59
N ILE A 670 10.56 0.39 -17.71
CA ILE A 670 10.37 1.85 -17.81
C ILE A 670 11.07 2.55 -16.65
N GLY A 671 11.53 3.78 -16.82
CA GLY A 671 12.03 4.60 -15.72
C GLY A 671 12.67 5.90 -16.16
N SER A 672 13.13 6.67 -15.19
CA SER A 672 13.90 7.89 -15.41
C SER A 672 15.38 7.56 -15.66
N LEU A 673 16.02 8.32 -16.53
CA LEU A 673 17.46 8.24 -16.77
C LEU A 673 18.06 9.63 -16.69
N VAL A 674 18.92 9.87 -15.71
CA VAL A 674 19.62 11.15 -15.55
C VAL A 674 20.86 11.17 -16.45
N ALA A 675 20.66 11.57 -17.70
CA ALA A 675 21.68 11.62 -18.75
C ALA A 675 21.28 12.64 -19.83
N ASP A 676 22.24 13.07 -20.66
CA ASP A 676 21.93 13.96 -21.80
C ASP A 676 21.22 13.22 -22.95
N ALA A 677 21.45 11.91 -23.07
CA ALA A 677 20.76 11.03 -24.01
C ALA A 677 20.67 9.61 -23.44
N ALA A 678 19.72 8.82 -23.94
CA ALA A 678 19.66 7.39 -23.64
C ALA A 678 20.83 6.64 -24.31
N PRO A 679 21.44 5.65 -23.63
CA PRO A 679 22.46 4.80 -24.23
C PRO A 679 21.86 3.85 -25.28
N GLU A 680 22.72 3.20 -26.06
CA GLU A 680 22.32 2.17 -27.01
C GLU A 680 21.48 1.07 -26.32
N GLY A 681 20.42 0.61 -26.99
CA GLY A 681 19.47 -0.38 -26.44
C GLY A 681 18.42 0.19 -25.47
N VAL A 682 18.45 1.49 -25.18
CA VAL A 682 17.42 2.17 -24.38
C VAL A 682 16.66 3.17 -25.23
N GLU A 683 15.33 2.99 -25.32
CA GLU A 683 14.49 3.85 -26.14
C GLU A 683 13.98 5.06 -25.36
N THR A 684 14.21 6.26 -25.90
CA THR A 684 13.73 7.50 -25.28
C THR A 684 12.23 7.68 -25.52
N LEU A 685 11.44 7.63 -24.45
CA LEU A 685 10.01 7.99 -24.48
C LEU A 685 9.83 9.49 -24.56
N ASP A 686 10.55 10.26 -23.75
CA ASP A 686 10.54 11.72 -23.78
C ASP A 686 11.78 12.28 -23.08
N VAL A 687 12.02 13.57 -23.24
CA VAL A 687 13.14 14.31 -22.62
C VAL A 687 12.58 15.45 -21.78
N TRP A 688 13.11 15.64 -20.58
CA TRP A 688 12.67 16.73 -19.71
C TRP A 688 12.84 18.13 -20.34
N PRO A 689 11.89 19.06 -20.18
CA PRO A 689 10.54 18.85 -19.63
C PRO A 689 9.67 18.05 -20.61
N PHE A 690 8.89 17.09 -20.09
CA PHE A 690 8.14 16.13 -20.90
C PHE A 690 7.02 16.79 -21.71
N ASN A 691 7.15 16.79 -23.03
CA ASN A 691 6.22 17.42 -23.96
C ASN A 691 5.82 16.51 -25.15
N ARG A 692 6.36 15.29 -25.25
CA ARG A 692 6.01 14.40 -26.35
C ARG A 692 4.53 13.97 -26.24
N PRO A 693 3.77 13.95 -27.36
CA PRO A 693 2.41 13.44 -27.35
C PRO A 693 2.30 12.01 -26.83
N GLN A 694 1.29 11.74 -26.01
CA GLN A 694 1.06 10.43 -25.40
C GLN A 694 0.87 9.31 -26.44
N ALA A 695 0.20 9.61 -27.55
CA ALA A 695 -0.02 8.66 -28.65
C ALA A 695 1.29 8.17 -29.27
N GLU A 696 2.28 9.06 -29.41
CA GLU A 696 3.61 8.69 -29.93
C GLU A 696 4.39 7.83 -28.93
N MET A 697 4.37 8.19 -27.64
CA MET A 697 4.98 7.38 -26.58
C MET A 697 4.34 5.98 -26.51
N LYS A 698 3.01 5.90 -26.61
CA LYS A 698 2.25 4.65 -26.62
C LYS A 698 2.65 3.75 -27.80
N ALA A 699 2.80 4.30 -29.00
CA ALA A 699 3.23 3.56 -30.18
C ALA A 699 4.64 2.93 -30.03
N ILE A 700 5.51 3.50 -29.19
CA ILE A 700 6.82 2.92 -28.86
C ILE A 700 6.64 1.66 -28.00
N VAL A 701 5.80 1.74 -26.96
CA VAL A 701 5.57 0.67 -25.97
C VAL A 701 4.73 -0.48 -26.54
N GLU A 702 3.73 -0.19 -27.38
CA GLU A 702 2.78 -1.19 -27.92
C GLU A 702 3.43 -2.25 -28.82
N LYS A 703 4.69 -2.04 -29.22
CA LYS A 703 5.49 -3.05 -29.92
C LYS A 703 5.93 -4.21 -29.01
N SER A 704 5.70 -4.12 -27.70
CA SER A 704 6.00 -5.16 -26.71
C SER A 704 4.71 -5.82 -26.17
N GLY A 705 4.75 -7.15 -26.04
CA GLY A 705 3.67 -7.95 -25.45
C GLY A 705 3.70 -7.95 -23.92
N PRO A 706 2.55 -8.06 -23.23
CA PRO A 706 2.53 -8.41 -21.83
C PRO A 706 2.70 -9.93 -21.70
N ASP A 707 3.94 -10.41 -21.71
CA ASP A 707 4.18 -11.86 -21.55
C ASP A 707 3.96 -12.25 -20.09
N GLY A 708 3.34 -13.40 -19.82
CA GLY A 708 3.19 -13.99 -18.49
C GLY A 708 2.33 -13.26 -17.45
N VAL A 709 1.99 -11.98 -17.60
CA VAL A 709 1.01 -11.27 -16.74
C VAL A 709 0.10 -10.42 -17.61
N VAL A 710 -1.20 -10.65 -17.53
CA VAL A 710 -2.22 -9.87 -18.25
C VAL A 710 -3.18 -9.25 -17.25
N ILE A 711 -3.32 -7.93 -17.29
CA ILE A 711 -4.28 -7.18 -16.48
C ILE A 711 -5.41 -6.71 -17.37
N ASP A 712 -6.63 -7.06 -16.99
CA ASP A 712 -7.85 -6.51 -17.57
C ASP A 712 -8.40 -5.48 -16.60
N SER A 713 -8.08 -4.20 -16.86
CA SER A 713 -8.53 -3.09 -16.02
C SER A 713 -10.03 -2.82 -16.10
N THR A 714 -10.69 -3.28 -17.17
CA THR A 714 -12.13 -3.14 -17.34
C THR A 714 -12.85 -4.19 -16.49
N ALA A 715 -12.39 -5.43 -16.50
CA ALA A 715 -12.90 -6.49 -15.64
C ALA A 715 -12.39 -6.42 -14.19
N GLY A 716 -11.36 -5.61 -13.91
CA GLY A 716 -10.71 -5.55 -12.61
C GLY A 716 -10.04 -6.87 -12.22
N SER A 717 -9.44 -7.56 -13.20
CA SER A 717 -8.88 -8.91 -13.05
C SER A 717 -7.45 -8.99 -13.58
N PHE A 718 -6.71 -10.02 -13.17
CA PHE A 718 -5.43 -10.36 -13.80
C PHE A 718 -5.23 -11.85 -13.91
N THR A 719 -4.39 -12.26 -14.85
CA THR A 719 -3.87 -13.62 -15.00
C THR A 719 -2.34 -13.61 -14.97
N LEU A 720 -1.78 -14.69 -14.45
CA LEU A 720 -0.35 -14.93 -14.32
C LEU A 720 -0.05 -16.31 -14.90
N ASP A 721 0.79 -16.38 -15.92
CA ASP A 721 1.12 -17.60 -16.64
C ASP A 721 2.63 -17.72 -16.84
N THR A 722 3.29 -18.47 -15.95
CA THR A 722 4.70 -18.82 -16.09
C THR A 722 4.87 -20.33 -16.03
N PRO A 723 6.02 -20.88 -16.46
CA PRO A 723 6.25 -22.31 -16.38
C PRO A 723 6.05 -22.89 -14.97
N ARG A 724 6.34 -22.11 -13.90
CA ARG A 724 6.37 -22.59 -12.51
C ARG A 724 5.35 -21.94 -11.58
N THR A 725 4.68 -20.87 -12.00
CA THR A 725 3.62 -20.20 -11.24
C THR A 725 2.50 -19.76 -12.17
N VAL A 726 1.27 -20.19 -11.88
CA VAL A 726 0.08 -19.95 -12.70
C VAL A 726 -1.11 -19.56 -11.84
N GLY A 727 -1.96 -18.63 -12.29
CA GLY A 727 -3.13 -18.20 -11.52
C GLY A 727 -3.64 -16.82 -11.90
N GLY A 728 -4.25 -16.12 -10.94
CA GLY A 728 -4.78 -14.79 -11.14
C GLY A 728 -5.74 -14.34 -10.05
N PHE A 729 -6.44 -13.25 -10.33
CA PHE A 729 -7.53 -12.72 -9.52
C PHE A 729 -8.70 -12.36 -10.43
N ALA A 730 -9.91 -12.66 -9.98
CA ALA A 730 -11.13 -12.10 -10.53
C ALA A 730 -12.17 -11.93 -9.42
N GLU A 731 -13.11 -10.99 -9.60
CA GLU A 731 -14.22 -10.82 -8.67
C GLU A 731 -15.32 -11.89 -8.86
N SER A 732 -15.37 -12.51 -10.05
CA SER A 732 -16.23 -13.65 -10.38
C SER A 732 -15.76 -14.32 -11.67
N GLY A 733 -16.41 -15.42 -12.07
CA GLY A 733 -16.12 -16.10 -13.34
C GLY A 733 -14.86 -16.97 -13.28
N THR A 734 -14.11 -17.01 -14.37
CA THR A 734 -12.99 -17.96 -14.53
C THR A 734 -11.64 -17.28 -14.60
N VAL A 735 -10.68 -17.77 -13.83
CA VAL A 735 -9.25 -17.48 -13.97
C VAL A 735 -8.61 -18.58 -14.81
N LYS A 736 -8.01 -18.22 -15.96
CA LYS A 736 -7.35 -19.16 -16.86
C LYS A 736 -5.92 -18.69 -17.16
N ALA A 737 -4.94 -19.55 -16.87
CA ALA A 737 -3.53 -19.29 -17.11
C ALA A 737 -2.81 -20.60 -17.46
N GLY A 738 -2.32 -20.72 -18.70
CA GLY A 738 -1.65 -21.91 -19.20
C GLY A 738 -2.38 -23.23 -18.87
N PRO A 739 -1.75 -24.16 -18.11
CA PRO A 739 -2.34 -25.44 -17.72
C PRO A 739 -3.41 -25.34 -16.60
N PHE A 740 -3.64 -24.15 -16.04
CA PHE A 740 -4.49 -23.91 -14.87
C PHE A 740 -5.80 -23.20 -15.24
N VAL A 741 -6.90 -23.70 -14.67
CA VAL A 741 -8.23 -23.08 -14.74
C VAL A 741 -8.88 -23.15 -13.37
N ALA A 742 -9.44 -22.03 -12.91
CA ALA A 742 -10.26 -21.97 -11.72
C ALA A 742 -11.57 -21.22 -12.00
N ASP A 743 -12.70 -21.88 -11.80
CA ASP A 743 -14.03 -21.28 -11.89
C ASP A 743 -14.51 -20.90 -10.49
N LEU A 744 -14.70 -19.60 -10.23
CA LEU A 744 -14.81 -18.98 -8.90
C LEU A 744 -16.21 -18.96 -8.29
N ASP A 745 -17.22 -19.62 -8.89
CA ASP A 745 -18.57 -19.76 -8.33
C ASP A 745 -19.16 -18.46 -7.72
N GLY A 746 -18.94 -17.33 -8.39
CA GLY A 746 -19.43 -16.01 -7.98
C GLY A 746 -18.67 -15.33 -6.82
N SER A 747 -17.56 -15.89 -6.35
CA SER A 747 -16.78 -15.36 -5.24
C SER A 747 -15.49 -14.68 -5.71
N ALA A 748 -15.26 -13.45 -5.24
CA ALA A 748 -14.00 -12.76 -5.51
C ALA A 748 -12.84 -13.50 -4.83
N ALA A 749 -11.84 -13.91 -5.62
CA ALA A 749 -10.71 -14.67 -5.09
C ALA A 749 -9.42 -14.40 -5.87
N THR A 750 -8.31 -14.39 -5.13
CA THR A 750 -6.97 -14.56 -5.71
C THR A 750 -6.61 -16.04 -5.61
N ILE A 751 -6.33 -16.69 -6.74
CA ILE A 751 -6.04 -18.12 -6.78
C ILE A 751 -4.83 -18.41 -7.68
N TRP A 752 -3.86 -19.19 -7.18
CA TRP A 752 -2.69 -19.57 -7.95
C TRP A 752 -2.07 -20.88 -7.47
N ALA A 753 -1.24 -21.47 -8.32
CA ALA A 753 -0.40 -22.62 -8.02
C ALA A 753 1.07 -22.31 -8.34
N SER A 754 1.98 -22.76 -7.47
CA SER A 754 3.43 -22.72 -7.69
C SER A 754 4.05 -24.10 -7.50
N THR A 755 5.03 -24.46 -8.34
CA THR A 755 5.81 -25.69 -8.16
C THR A 755 6.87 -25.56 -7.09
N LEU A 756 7.25 -26.65 -6.43
CA LEU A 756 8.20 -26.67 -5.31
C LEU A 756 9.52 -27.38 -5.64
N ASP A 757 9.59 -28.03 -6.79
CA ASP A 757 10.70 -28.88 -7.26
C ASP A 757 11.47 -28.28 -8.45
N ASN A 758 11.27 -26.99 -8.74
CA ASN A 758 11.84 -26.25 -9.87
C ASN A 758 11.44 -26.77 -11.27
N GLU A 759 10.55 -27.76 -11.35
CA GLU A 759 9.99 -28.24 -12.60
C GLU A 759 8.82 -27.35 -13.08
N PRO A 760 8.51 -27.32 -14.39
CA PRO A 760 7.27 -26.75 -14.88
C PRO A 760 6.02 -27.40 -14.26
N ILE A 761 4.91 -26.66 -14.18
CA ILE A 761 3.63 -27.12 -13.59
C ILE A 761 3.23 -28.50 -14.11
N ALA A 762 3.33 -28.73 -15.43
CA ALA A 762 2.89 -29.96 -16.06
C ALA A 762 3.73 -31.20 -15.67
N SER A 763 5.02 -31.05 -15.34
CA SER A 763 5.94 -32.14 -14.99
C SER A 763 6.27 -32.25 -13.50
N SER A 764 5.95 -31.20 -12.73
CA SER A 764 6.16 -31.15 -11.28
C SER A 764 5.48 -32.31 -10.55
N ARG A 765 5.99 -32.64 -9.38
CA ARG A 765 5.45 -33.66 -8.46
C ARG A 765 4.86 -33.05 -7.20
N ARG A 766 5.07 -31.75 -6.96
CA ARG A 766 4.67 -31.08 -5.72
C ARG A 766 4.37 -29.62 -5.99
N LEU A 767 3.12 -29.23 -5.74
CA LEU A 767 2.64 -27.87 -5.93
C LEU A 767 2.00 -27.34 -4.65
N LEU A 768 2.19 -26.05 -4.38
CA LEU A 768 1.37 -25.26 -3.48
C LEU A 768 0.26 -24.60 -4.29
N LEU A 769 -1.00 -24.80 -3.92
CA LEU A 769 -2.11 -24.01 -4.41
C LEU A 769 -2.70 -23.18 -3.27
N THR A 770 -2.97 -21.90 -3.56
CA THR A 770 -3.55 -20.95 -2.61
C THR A 770 -4.84 -20.38 -3.20
N HIS A 771 -5.91 -20.32 -2.39
CA HIS A 771 -7.22 -19.80 -2.74
C HIS A 771 -7.66 -18.75 -1.71
N LEU A 772 -7.40 -17.47 -2.00
CA LEU A 772 -7.62 -16.36 -1.07
C LEU A 772 -8.91 -15.59 -1.35
N THR A 773 -9.84 -15.67 -0.40
CA THR A 773 -10.98 -14.76 -0.24
C THR A 773 -10.70 -13.78 0.91
N ASP A 774 -11.55 -12.76 1.11
CA ASP A 774 -11.34 -11.72 2.14
C ASP A 774 -11.21 -12.29 3.57
N VAL A 775 -10.30 -11.70 4.38
CA VAL A 775 -10.09 -12.06 5.79
C VAL A 775 -10.27 -10.82 6.67
N GLN A 776 -11.06 -10.97 7.72
CA GLN A 776 -11.39 -9.94 8.71
C GLN A 776 -11.30 -10.53 10.13
N ASN A 777 -11.35 -9.70 11.18
CA ASN A 777 -11.46 -10.25 12.54
C ASN A 777 -12.91 -10.60 12.86
N THR A 778 -13.13 -11.51 13.81
CA THR A 778 -14.46 -11.73 14.37
C THR A 778 -14.94 -10.47 15.09
N GLY A 779 -16.16 -10.03 14.79
CA GLY A 779 -16.75 -8.85 15.43
C GLY A 779 -16.22 -7.51 14.92
N THR A 780 -15.46 -7.47 13.81
CA THR A 780 -15.17 -6.22 13.12
C THR A 780 -16.48 -5.50 12.79
N THR A 781 -16.54 -4.21 13.09
CA THR A 781 -17.73 -3.38 12.88
C THR A 781 -17.42 -2.26 11.91
N TYR A 782 -18.21 -2.16 10.84
CA TYR A 782 -18.18 -1.09 9.86
C TYR A 782 -19.39 -0.19 9.97
N ALA A 783 -19.26 1.03 9.51
CA ALA A 783 -20.36 1.99 9.49
C ALA A 783 -21.32 1.78 8.30
N ASP A 784 -20.90 1.01 7.30
CA ASP A 784 -21.61 0.81 6.03
C ASP A 784 -21.38 -0.61 5.45
N GLU A 785 -22.27 -1.06 4.57
CA GLU A 785 -22.19 -2.36 3.86
C GLU A 785 -20.99 -2.45 2.91
N GLY A 786 -20.55 -1.31 2.35
CA GLY A 786 -19.32 -1.21 1.55
C GLY A 786 -18.04 -1.40 2.36
N ARG A 787 -18.15 -1.44 3.69
CA ARG A 787 -17.05 -1.57 4.66
C ARG A 787 -16.01 -0.46 4.52
N ARG A 788 -16.47 0.76 4.22
CA ARG A 788 -15.61 1.91 3.92
C ARG A 788 -15.15 2.64 5.18
N ILE A 789 -15.92 2.58 6.26
CA ILE A 789 -15.55 3.18 7.55
C ILE A 789 -15.48 2.11 8.64
N LEU A 790 -14.27 1.87 9.16
CA LEU A 790 -14.03 0.96 10.27
C LEU A 790 -14.32 1.64 11.60
N LEU A 791 -15.25 1.06 12.38
CA LEU A 791 -15.66 1.54 13.71
C LEU A 791 -15.04 0.74 14.84
N ALA A 792 -14.84 -0.57 14.65
CA ALA A 792 -14.20 -1.45 15.62
C ALA A 792 -13.45 -2.58 14.94
N TRP A 793 -12.24 -2.90 15.42
CA TRP A 793 -11.40 -3.95 14.84
C TRP A 793 -11.93 -5.37 15.07
N GLY A 794 -12.72 -5.62 16.12
CA GLY A 794 -13.02 -6.99 16.54
C GLY A 794 -11.82 -7.69 17.18
N SER A 795 -11.83 -9.03 17.21
CA SER A 795 -10.79 -9.87 17.80
C SER A 795 -10.60 -11.19 17.04
N GLN A 796 -9.60 -11.97 17.44
CA GLN A 796 -9.47 -13.36 16.98
C GLN A 796 -10.62 -14.25 17.49
N PRO A 797 -10.91 -15.40 16.82
CA PRO A 797 -10.28 -15.86 15.58
C PRO A 797 -10.59 -14.94 14.39
N HIS A 798 -9.80 -15.02 13.33
CA HIS A 798 -10.16 -14.33 12.09
C HIS A 798 -11.39 -15.00 11.48
N LEU A 799 -12.01 -14.31 10.53
CA LEU A 799 -13.08 -14.79 9.68
C LEU A 799 -12.60 -14.68 8.23
N MET A 800 -12.65 -15.79 7.51
CA MET A 800 -12.41 -15.82 6.07
C MET A 800 -13.74 -15.91 5.35
N ARG A 801 -13.94 -15.08 4.32
CA ARG A 801 -15.18 -15.07 3.55
C ARG A 801 -15.32 -16.40 2.82
N ALA A 802 -16.49 -17.03 2.94
CA ALA A 802 -16.77 -18.25 2.20
C ALA A 802 -16.65 -18.00 0.69
N GLY A 803 -16.06 -18.96 -0.01
CA GLY A 803 -15.90 -18.93 -1.45
C GLY A 803 -15.42 -20.29 -1.94
N ARG A 804 -15.78 -20.61 -3.18
CA ARG A 804 -15.55 -21.92 -3.79
C ARG A 804 -14.93 -21.73 -5.17
N ALA A 805 -13.95 -22.54 -5.50
CA ALA A 805 -13.35 -22.58 -6.81
C ALA A 805 -13.25 -24.03 -7.33
N THR A 806 -13.79 -24.30 -8.51
CA THR A 806 -13.54 -25.57 -9.21
C THR A 806 -12.21 -25.45 -9.94
N VAL A 807 -11.20 -26.17 -9.45
CA VAL A 807 -9.83 -26.12 -9.95
C VAL A 807 -9.59 -27.26 -10.92
N LYS A 808 -8.97 -26.94 -12.06
CA LYS A 808 -8.50 -27.88 -13.08
C LYS A 808 -7.06 -27.57 -13.45
N ILE A 809 -6.16 -28.56 -13.32
CA ILE A 809 -4.74 -28.40 -13.63
C ILE A 809 -4.29 -29.53 -14.54
N ARG A 810 -3.70 -29.20 -15.70
CA ARG A 810 -3.04 -30.20 -16.56
C ARG A 810 -1.71 -30.63 -15.96
N LEU A 811 -1.58 -31.93 -15.67
CA LEU A 811 -0.46 -32.52 -14.96
C LEU A 811 -0.09 -33.87 -15.59
N ALA A 812 1.16 -34.29 -15.44
CA ALA A 812 1.63 -35.61 -15.86
C ALA A 812 0.84 -36.75 -15.21
N ALA A 813 0.80 -37.91 -15.88
CA ALA A 813 0.11 -39.10 -15.39
C ALA A 813 0.60 -39.51 -13.99
N GLY A 814 -0.32 -39.86 -13.10
CA GLY A 814 0.03 -40.22 -11.72
C GLY A 814 -1.14 -40.37 -10.77
N ALA A 815 -0.83 -40.94 -9.60
CA ALA A 815 -1.74 -41.02 -8.46
C ALA A 815 -1.66 -39.71 -7.65
N TRP A 816 -2.41 -38.71 -8.10
CA TRP A 816 -2.42 -37.40 -7.46
C TRP A 816 -3.25 -37.38 -6.18
N GLN A 817 -2.75 -36.70 -5.16
CA GLN A 817 -3.46 -36.38 -3.93
C GLN A 817 -3.47 -34.87 -3.70
N VAL A 818 -4.58 -34.37 -3.15
CA VAL A 818 -4.75 -32.97 -2.74
C VAL A 818 -5.04 -32.94 -1.26
N TRP A 819 -4.29 -32.12 -0.51
CA TRP A 819 -4.44 -31.97 0.94
C TRP A 819 -4.75 -30.53 1.29
N THR A 820 -5.74 -30.27 2.15
CA THR A 820 -5.86 -28.97 2.83
C THR A 820 -4.75 -28.80 3.86
N LEU A 821 -4.34 -27.56 4.11
CA LEU A 821 -3.23 -27.24 5.01
C LEU A 821 -3.68 -26.31 6.15
N THR A 822 -2.97 -26.37 7.29
CA THR A 822 -2.99 -25.28 8.27
C THR A 822 -2.24 -24.05 7.71
N PRO A 823 -2.40 -22.86 8.29
CA PRO A 823 -1.60 -21.69 7.92
C PRO A 823 -0.08 -21.91 8.04
N GLY A 824 0.37 -22.78 8.96
CA GLY A 824 1.77 -23.20 9.11
C GLY A 824 2.24 -24.28 8.13
N GLY A 825 1.34 -24.85 7.30
CA GLY A 825 1.68 -25.80 6.23
C GLY A 825 1.50 -27.27 6.57
N ARG A 826 0.89 -27.61 7.71
CA ARG A 826 0.61 -29.00 8.09
C ARG A 826 -0.59 -29.54 7.32
N ARG A 827 -0.49 -30.74 6.74
CA ARG A 827 -1.62 -31.44 6.09
C ARG A 827 -2.74 -31.71 7.10
N ARG A 828 -3.99 -31.45 6.70
CA ARG A 828 -5.20 -31.67 7.51
C ARG A 828 -6.08 -32.77 6.94
N GLN A 829 -6.69 -32.54 5.78
CA GLN A 829 -7.67 -33.45 5.19
C GLN A 829 -7.36 -33.68 3.71
N VAL A 830 -7.65 -34.89 3.22
CA VAL A 830 -7.61 -35.19 1.78
C VAL A 830 -8.83 -34.55 1.12
N VAL A 831 -8.60 -33.79 0.05
CA VAL A 831 -9.65 -33.22 -0.78
C VAL A 831 -10.03 -34.23 -1.86
N PRO A 832 -11.32 -34.58 -2.01
CA PRO A 832 -11.78 -35.39 -3.12
C PRO A 832 -11.35 -34.79 -4.46
N SER A 833 -10.64 -35.58 -5.26
CA SER A 833 -10.09 -35.14 -6.54
C SER A 833 -10.20 -36.26 -7.56
N THR A 834 -10.22 -35.90 -8.83
CA THR A 834 -10.27 -36.84 -9.96
C THR A 834 -9.18 -36.49 -10.94
N TYR A 835 -8.40 -37.49 -11.34
CA TYR A 835 -7.43 -37.37 -12.43
C TYR A 835 -7.92 -38.16 -13.63
N ALA A 836 -8.19 -37.48 -14.74
CA ALA A 836 -8.60 -38.08 -16.00
C ALA A 836 -8.04 -37.25 -17.17
N ASP A 837 -7.69 -37.90 -18.27
CA ASP A 837 -7.25 -37.25 -19.53
C ASP A 837 -6.17 -36.18 -19.36
N GLY A 838 -5.17 -36.42 -18.50
CA GLY A 838 -4.08 -35.48 -18.28
C GLY A 838 -4.41 -34.32 -17.33
N GLN A 839 -5.57 -34.33 -16.67
CA GLN A 839 -6.08 -33.22 -15.86
C GLN A 839 -6.51 -33.67 -14.47
N LEU A 840 -5.99 -33.00 -13.45
CA LEU A 840 -6.47 -33.09 -12.07
C LEU A 840 -7.60 -32.09 -11.86
N THR A 841 -8.73 -32.54 -11.31
CA THR A 841 -9.89 -31.71 -10.97
C THR A 841 -10.26 -31.89 -9.50
N PHE A 842 -10.50 -30.79 -8.79
CA PHE A 842 -11.01 -30.78 -7.42
C PHE A 842 -11.71 -29.45 -7.10
N VAL A 843 -12.34 -29.37 -5.93
CA VAL A 843 -12.97 -28.15 -5.44
C VAL A 843 -12.15 -27.59 -4.28
N ALA A 844 -11.65 -26.36 -4.43
CA ALA A 844 -11.13 -25.58 -3.33
C ALA A 844 -12.31 -24.84 -2.67
N ASP A 845 -12.64 -25.19 -1.43
CA ASP A 845 -13.77 -24.64 -0.71
C ASP A 845 -13.32 -24.15 0.66
N VAL A 846 -13.42 -22.83 0.85
CA VAL A 846 -13.04 -22.17 2.11
C VAL A 846 -13.84 -22.73 3.28
N ALA A 847 -15.10 -23.11 3.06
CA ALA A 847 -16.03 -23.60 4.07
C ALA A 847 -16.05 -25.14 4.20
N ALA A 848 -15.15 -25.86 3.52
CA ALA A 848 -15.10 -27.33 3.55
C ALA A 848 -14.98 -27.89 4.99
N ASP A 849 -14.27 -27.17 5.86
CA ASP A 849 -14.20 -27.44 7.29
C ASP A 849 -14.88 -26.29 8.06
N PRO A 850 -16.01 -26.54 8.74
CA PRO A 850 -16.73 -25.51 9.48
C PRO A 850 -15.97 -24.99 10.70
N VAL A 851 -14.91 -25.68 11.14
CA VAL A 851 -14.10 -25.30 12.31
C VAL A 851 -12.96 -24.34 11.93
N CYS A 852 -12.36 -24.50 10.74
CA CYS A 852 -11.25 -23.67 10.30
C CYS A 852 -11.16 -23.62 8.77
N ALA A 853 -11.23 -22.41 8.22
CA ALA A 853 -11.24 -22.11 6.80
C ALA A 853 -10.08 -22.79 6.02
N SER A 854 -10.38 -23.33 4.84
CA SER A 854 -9.42 -24.04 3.98
C SER A 854 -9.02 -23.22 2.75
N TYR A 855 -7.82 -22.65 2.78
CA TYR A 855 -7.34 -21.72 1.73
C TYR A 855 -5.96 -22.07 1.16
N LEU A 856 -5.29 -23.07 1.73
CA LEU A 856 -3.99 -23.57 1.31
C LEU A 856 -4.08 -25.06 1.02
N TYR A 857 -3.46 -25.48 -0.07
CA TYR A 857 -3.55 -26.83 -0.59
C TYR A 857 -2.17 -27.33 -1.05
N GLU A 858 -1.81 -28.56 -0.66
CA GLU A 858 -0.67 -29.27 -1.23
C GLU A 858 -1.17 -30.29 -2.25
N ILE A 859 -0.66 -30.20 -3.48
CA ILE A 859 -0.93 -31.15 -4.56
C ILE A 859 0.35 -31.96 -4.76
N VAL A 860 0.26 -33.28 -4.60
CA VAL A 860 1.42 -34.16 -4.61
C VAL A 860 1.13 -35.46 -5.38
N ARG A 861 2.15 -35.96 -6.09
CA ARG A 861 2.14 -37.25 -6.78
C ARG A 861 3.06 -38.25 -6.11
#